data_AF-R7MX75-F1
#
_entry.id   AF-R7MX75-F1
#
_cell.length_a   1.000
_cell.length_b   1.000
_cell.length_c   1.000
_cell.angle_alpha   90.00
_cell.angle_beta   90.00
_cell.angle_gamma   90.00
#
_symmetry.space_group_name_H-M   'P 1'
#
loop_
_entity.id
_entity.type
_entity.pdbx_description
1 polymer ?
#
loop_
_entity_poly.entity_id
_entity_poly.type
_entity_poly.pdbx_seq_one_letter_code
_entity_poly.pdbx_strand_id
1 'polypeptide(L)'
;MSRHDVDDLENYCLAYGIQGRHWLRDGEWTYGRRQEQPQVVDEREETCLQRINDIRQRVRDILFPCWNEAQESHCLRDWCTLLYRWLCRLGIPDALRQWQEEDEQSGLAEEGKEHEQVWKRIGTFLNEIVSLCGDDETNLDEFSRIVEDGLGSLKFSLIPPTLDHVTLTAVERGYTMQAKVVFLCGVNDGIFPQHSQEEGLFSDKERHRLADLGIVLGPGSRFRSFQERFLFYLGATRASERFVVSYVVADDDGSALEKASWIHQLCDKGYTAGIIRKDTKVPPGQEAEYLLALPAALDYLPGHLRPAAEGQAVDPVWWALYDWAWQHGWRHQAVRAVQGLFHTNLPVTLPEALVRRLFAPDGTLRGSVTKFEQYRSCPFAYYSRYGLGLEERPRYQFAAPDLGMLVHGALRIIGEKLLREQKQWHDIPDSEVPAICRQATDELAPQVQHDILMSNAYFAQIKERLIQTLTRTVRRLSAFSAVSDFHMEGLEKSFGRPGSPWEALRFTLKNGLHVVVTGQIDRIDTLRQGDHKYVVIIDYKSGRKQLDISQIFTGLELQLLTYMFVALLNIGGDAIPAAVLYCYVRNDRVSLEYRVSDEDKKKLYESKGKLTGFYLDDGQVMQQLDTSMQGFSDFLNLRLKKDGTLSDASHTLYNEAGWSHLLDWAARQIEDIAGHIGDGDISIHPVLLGQKAPCSYCPYRPVCRFDVAMAGNTYDAAGREDKDDMIRKMFDEGDDEHVLDK
;
A
#
# COMPACT_ATOMS: atom_id res chain seq x y z
N MET A 1 -17.54 2.76 -24.88
CA MET A 1 -16.91 3.39 -23.70
C MET A 1 -15.41 3.24 -23.85
N SER A 2 -14.62 4.24 -23.44
CA SER A 2 -13.16 4.09 -23.48
C SER A 2 -12.66 3.28 -22.28
N ARG A 3 -11.46 2.71 -22.37
CA ARG A 3 -10.82 2.03 -21.23
C ARG A 3 -10.64 2.97 -20.03
N HIS A 4 -10.28 4.22 -20.29
CA HIS A 4 -10.14 5.25 -19.26
C HIS A 4 -11.45 5.53 -18.52
N ASP A 5 -12.60 5.50 -19.21
CA ASP A 5 -13.91 5.66 -18.55
C ASP A 5 -14.18 4.53 -17.53
N VAL A 6 -13.74 3.30 -17.83
CA VAL A 6 -13.89 2.16 -16.93
C VAL A 6 -12.95 2.28 -15.74
N ASP A 7 -11.69 2.67 -15.97
CA ASP A 7 -10.71 2.87 -14.90
C ASP A 7 -11.15 4.00 -13.94
N ASP A 8 -11.67 5.11 -14.47
CA ASP A 8 -12.23 6.22 -13.68
C ASP A 8 -13.43 5.77 -12.83
N LEU A 9 -14.34 4.99 -13.43
CA LEU A 9 -15.50 4.42 -12.73
C LEU A 9 -15.08 3.43 -11.62
N GLU A 10 -14.10 2.57 -11.90
CA GLU A 10 -13.56 1.63 -10.91
C GLU A 10 -12.96 2.38 -9.72
N ASN A 11 -12.08 3.36 -9.99
CA ASN A 11 -11.48 4.20 -8.95
C ASN A 11 -12.54 4.91 -8.11
N TYR A 12 -13.57 5.45 -8.74
CA TYR A 12 -14.70 6.06 -8.05
C TYR A 12 -15.44 5.04 -7.17
N CYS A 13 -15.81 3.88 -7.71
CA CYS A 13 -16.50 2.86 -6.92
C CYS A 13 -15.68 2.36 -5.73
N LEU A 14 -14.36 2.22 -5.88
CA LEU A 14 -13.45 1.83 -4.80
C LEU A 14 -13.29 2.92 -3.74
N ALA A 15 -13.21 4.18 -4.15
CA ALA A 15 -13.10 5.33 -3.25
C ALA A 15 -14.34 5.48 -2.36
N TYR A 16 -15.54 5.24 -2.92
CA TYR A 16 -16.83 5.48 -2.26
C TYR A 16 -17.53 4.20 -1.77
N GLY A 17 -16.92 3.02 -1.92
CA GLY A 17 -17.47 1.76 -1.42
C GLY A 17 -18.77 1.34 -2.11
N ILE A 18 -18.92 1.69 -3.39
CA ILE A 18 -20.13 1.49 -4.17
C ILE A 18 -20.26 0.02 -4.54
N GLN A 19 -21.29 -0.62 -4.01
CA GLN A 19 -21.59 -2.04 -4.20
C GLN A 19 -23.09 -2.32 -4.22
N GLY A 20 -23.52 -3.38 -4.92
CA GLY A 20 -24.88 -3.91 -4.88
C GLY A 20 -25.98 -2.84 -4.96
N ARG A 21 -26.67 -2.60 -3.83
CA ARG A 21 -27.77 -1.63 -3.69
C ARG A 21 -27.49 -0.23 -4.24
N HIS A 22 -26.23 0.22 -4.23
CA HIS A 22 -25.87 1.55 -4.73
C HIS A 22 -26.04 1.65 -6.25
N TRP A 23 -25.79 0.56 -6.97
CA TRP A 23 -26.02 0.48 -8.42
C TRP A 23 -27.51 0.45 -8.75
N LEU A 24 -28.31 -0.24 -7.92
CA LEU A 24 -29.76 -0.40 -8.09
C LEU A 24 -30.58 0.86 -7.76
N ARG A 25 -29.99 1.85 -7.08
CA ARG A 25 -30.69 3.09 -6.70
C ARG A 25 -31.08 3.92 -7.93
N ASP A 26 -32.31 4.39 -8.00
CA ASP A 26 -32.80 5.16 -9.17
C ASP A 26 -32.21 6.57 -9.30
N GLY A 27 -31.75 7.17 -8.19
CA GLY A 27 -31.10 8.49 -8.21
C GLY A 27 -29.64 8.46 -8.65
N GLU A 28 -29.16 9.62 -9.12
CA GLU A 28 -27.74 9.87 -9.40
C GLU A 28 -26.88 9.67 -8.15
N TRP A 29 -25.63 9.29 -8.36
CA TRP A 29 -24.64 9.28 -7.29
C TRP A 29 -24.20 10.70 -7.01
N THR A 30 -24.21 11.07 -5.73
CA THR A 30 -23.81 12.39 -5.23
C THR A 30 -22.59 12.31 -4.32
N TYR A 31 -21.91 11.16 -4.29
CA TYR A 31 -20.76 10.92 -3.44
C TYR A 31 -19.58 11.80 -3.91
N GLY A 32 -18.88 12.45 -2.98
CA GLY A 32 -17.78 13.37 -3.33
C GLY A 32 -18.12 14.85 -3.37
N ARG A 33 -19.41 15.27 -3.30
CA ARG A 33 -19.75 16.69 -3.15
C ARG A 33 -19.35 17.19 -1.76
N ARG A 34 -18.36 18.09 -1.69
CA ARG A 34 -18.02 18.79 -0.44
C ARG A 34 -19.18 19.71 -0.05
N GLN A 35 -19.82 19.43 1.09
CA GLN A 35 -20.91 20.28 1.62
C GLN A 35 -20.41 21.51 2.39
N GLU A 36 -19.10 21.75 2.46
CA GLU A 36 -18.52 22.69 3.43
C GLU A 36 -18.71 24.18 3.11
N GLN A 37 -19.21 24.58 1.95
CA GLN A 37 -19.58 25.98 1.69
C GLN A 37 -20.58 26.08 0.52
N PRO A 38 -21.80 26.60 0.71
CA PRO A 38 -22.80 26.76 -0.35
C PRO A 38 -22.40 27.71 -1.50
N GLN A 39 -21.19 28.28 -1.48
CA GLN A 39 -20.78 29.36 -2.38
C GLN A 39 -19.63 29.03 -3.33
N VAL A 40 -18.97 27.88 -3.21
CA VAL A 40 -17.91 27.46 -4.16
C VAL A 40 -18.14 26.01 -4.57
N VAL A 41 -19.03 25.82 -5.54
CA VAL A 41 -19.10 24.54 -6.26
C VAL A 41 -17.89 24.50 -7.19
N ASP A 42 -16.98 23.55 -7.00
CA ASP A 42 -15.91 23.31 -7.96
C ASP A 42 -16.53 22.74 -9.24
N GLU A 43 -16.63 23.57 -10.29
CA GLU A 43 -17.18 23.20 -11.59
C GLU A 43 -16.52 21.93 -12.16
N ARG A 44 -15.26 21.66 -11.79
CA ARG A 44 -14.53 20.45 -12.23
C ARG A 44 -15.02 19.19 -11.53
N GLU A 45 -15.28 19.25 -10.22
CA GLU A 45 -15.80 18.11 -9.45
C GLU A 45 -17.19 17.71 -9.95
N GLU A 46 -18.05 18.70 -10.24
CA GLU A 46 -19.40 18.45 -10.76
C GLU A 46 -19.37 17.87 -12.20
N THR A 47 -18.49 18.38 -13.06
CA THR A 47 -18.31 17.83 -14.41
C THR A 47 -17.81 16.38 -14.37
N CYS A 48 -16.90 16.07 -13.46
CA CYS A 48 -16.41 14.71 -13.24
C CYS A 48 -17.54 13.78 -12.77
N LEU A 49 -18.33 14.22 -11.80
CA LEU A 49 -19.45 13.46 -11.25
C LEU A 49 -20.53 13.18 -12.31
N GLN A 50 -20.84 14.17 -13.16
CA GLN A 50 -21.77 13.98 -14.27
C GLN A 50 -21.25 12.91 -15.23
N ARG A 51 -19.97 12.98 -15.62
CA ARG A 51 -19.34 11.96 -16.48
C ARG A 51 -19.42 10.56 -15.84
N ILE A 52 -19.18 10.43 -14.54
CA ILE A 52 -19.32 9.16 -13.82
C ILE A 52 -20.76 8.64 -13.84
N ASN A 53 -21.75 9.51 -13.62
CA ASN A 53 -23.17 9.12 -13.70
C ASN A 53 -23.58 8.73 -15.12
N ASP A 54 -23.07 9.40 -16.16
CA ASP A 54 -23.30 9.02 -17.56
C ASP A 54 -22.73 7.64 -17.88
N ILE A 55 -21.50 7.37 -17.39
CA ILE A 55 -20.86 6.06 -17.53
C ILE A 55 -21.69 4.99 -16.81
N ARG A 56 -22.09 5.26 -15.56
CA ARG A 56 -22.96 4.38 -14.77
C ARG A 56 -24.26 4.09 -15.50
N GLN A 57 -24.89 5.10 -16.10
CA GLN A 57 -26.16 4.92 -16.80
C GLN A 57 -26.00 3.98 -18.00
N ARG A 58 -24.93 4.13 -18.78
CA ARG A 58 -24.62 3.20 -19.88
C ARG A 58 -24.45 1.75 -19.39
N VAL A 59 -23.76 1.57 -18.26
CA VAL A 59 -23.60 0.24 -17.64
C VAL A 59 -24.95 -0.31 -17.17
N ARG A 60 -25.79 0.52 -16.54
CA ARG A 60 -27.15 0.13 -16.12
C ARG A 60 -28.03 -0.21 -17.31
N ASP A 61 -28.00 0.56 -18.38
CA ASP A 61 -28.81 0.32 -19.59
C ASP A 61 -28.48 -1.03 -20.24
N ILE A 62 -27.26 -1.54 -20.04
CA ILE A 62 -26.82 -2.84 -20.53
C ILE A 62 -27.20 -3.97 -19.57
N LEU A 63 -26.94 -3.81 -18.26
CA LEU A 63 -27.08 -4.89 -17.28
C LEU A 63 -28.48 -5.00 -16.68
N PHE A 64 -29.14 -3.86 -16.42
CA PHE A 64 -30.37 -3.80 -15.62
C PHE A 64 -31.56 -4.52 -16.26
N PRO A 65 -31.77 -4.48 -17.60
CA PRO A 65 -32.84 -5.25 -18.23
C PRO A 65 -32.70 -6.76 -18.01
N CYS A 66 -31.49 -7.29 -18.19
CA CYS A 66 -31.20 -8.72 -17.97
C CYS A 66 -31.29 -9.08 -16.49
N TRP A 67 -30.81 -8.20 -15.60
CA TRP A 67 -30.86 -8.42 -14.15
C TRP A 67 -32.30 -8.47 -13.62
N ASN A 68 -33.18 -7.58 -14.11
CA ASN A 68 -34.60 -7.57 -13.72
C ASN A 68 -35.32 -8.84 -14.17
N GLU A 69 -35.13 -9.26 -15.42
CA GLU A 69 -35.72 -10.50 -15.94
C GLU A 69 -35.18 -11.71 -15.16
N ALA A 70 -33.89 -11.71 -14.81
CA ALA A 70 -33.26 -12.76 -14.01
C ALA A 70 -33.69 -12.83 -12.53
N GLN A 71 -34.56 -11.93 -12.03
CA GLN A 71 -35.10 -12.04 -10.66
C GLN A 71 -36.24 -13.06 -10.54
N GLU A 72 -36.80 -13.50 -11.66
CA GLU A 72 -37.87 -14.50 -11.71
C GLU A 72 -37.29 -15.90 -11.97
N SER A 73 -38.07 -16.94 -11.64
CA SER A 73 -37.76 -18.30 -12.08
C SER A 73 -38.17 -18.48 -13.52
N HIS A 74 -37.30 -19.10 -14.32
CA HIS A 74 -37.55 -19.36 -15.73
C HIS A 74 -37.29 -20.81 -16.06
N CYS A 75 -37.87 -21.29 -17.17
CA CYS A 75 -37.44 -22.55 -17.75
C CYS A 75 -36.03 -22.41 -18.34
N LEU A 76 -35.27 -23.50 -18.41
CA LEU A 76 -33.90 -23.48 -18.95
C LEU A 76 -33.82 -22.93 -20.38
N ARG A 77 -34.89 -23.11 -21.18
CA ARG A 77 -35.02 -22.50 -22.51
C ARG A 77 -35.04 -20.97 -22.46
N ASP A 78 -35.82 -20.40 -21.56
CA ASP A 78 -35.94 -18.95 -21.39
C ASP A 78 -34.64 -18.38 -20.82
N TRP A 79 -34.01 -19.07 -19.86
CA TRP A 79 -32.68 -18.72 -19.36
C TRP A 79 -31.59 -18.69 -20.46
N CYS A 80 -31.51 -19.74 -21.27
CA CYS A 80 -30.56 -19.80 -22.40
C CYS A 80 -30.85 -18.69 -23.42
N THR A 81 -32.14 -18.40 -23.66
CA THR A 81 -32.57 -17.33 -24.57
C THR A 81 -32.18 -15.95 -24.01
N LEU A 82 -32.36 -15.73 -22.71
CA LEU A 82 -32.00 -14.50 -22.01
C LEU A 82 -30.49 -14.27 -22.10
N LEU A 83 -29.68 -15.28 -21.76
CA LEU A 83 -28.22 -15.23 -21.86
C LEU A 83 -27.77 -14.94 -23.30
N TYR A 84 -28.30 -15.67 -24.29
CA TYR A 84 -27.95 -15.46 -25.70
C TYR A 84 -28.27 -14.03 -26.18
N ARG A 85 -29.47 -13.52 -25.85
CA ARG A 85 -29.87 -12.14 -26.18
C ARG A 85 -28.98 -11.11 -25.50
N TRP A 86 -28.60 -11.35 -24.25
CA TRP A 86 -27.69 -10.47 -23.52
C TRP A 86 -26.30 -10.43 -24.16
N LEU A 87 -25.72 -11.58 -24.53
CA LEU A 87 -24.44 -11.66 -25.25
C LEU A 87 -24.50 -10.93 -26.61
N CYS A 88 -25.61 -11.06 -27.34
CA CYS A 88 -25.82 -10.32 -28.59
C CYS A 88 -25.94 -8.81 -28.36
N ARG A 89 -26.66 -8.37 -27.31
CA ARG A 89 -26.80 -6.94 -26.96
C ARG A 89 -25.47 -6.31 -26.55
N LEU A 90 -24.57 -7.09 -25.95
CA LEU A 90 -23.20 -6.69 -25.64
C LEU A 90 -22.32 -6.55 -26.90
N GLY A 91 -22.78 -7.00 -28.07
CA GLY A 91 -22.01 -6.97 -29.31
C GLY A 91 -20.88 -8.00 -29.36
N ILE A 92 -20.94 -9.06 -28.53
CA ILE A 92 -19.89 -10.09 -28.47
C ILE A 92 -19.64 -10.76 -29.84
N PRO A 93 -20.67 -11.12 -30.64
CA PRO A 93 -20.43 -11.72 -31.95
C PRO A 93 -19.68 -10.80 -32.92
N ASP A 94 -19.98 -9.50 -32.88
CA ASP A 94 -19.32 -8.51 -33.74
C ASP A 94 -17.89 -8.24 -33.28
N ALA A 95 -17.66 -8.19 -31.95
CA ALA A 95 -16.32 -8.04 -31.38
C ALA A 95 -15.41 -9.24 -31.72
N LEU A 96 -15.92 -10.48 -31.59
CA LEU A 96 -15.17 -11.69 -31.96
C LEU A 96 -14.85 -11.71 -33.47
N ARG A 97 -15.77 -11.23 -34.33
CA ARG A 97 -15.50 -11.09 -35.76
C ARG A 97 -14.41 -10.06 -36.03
N GLN A 98 -14.45 -8.92 -35.35
CA GLN A 98 -13.42 -7.89 -35.50
C GLN A 98 -12.04 -8.42 -35.10
N TRP A 99 -11.94 -9.13 -33.97
CA TRP A 99 -10.67 -9.75 -33.55
C TRP A 99 -10.17 -10.77 -34.56
N GLN A 100 -11.06 -11.58 -35.13
CA GLN A 100 -10.70 -12.48 -36.22
C GLN A 100 -10.12 -11.72 -37.43
N GLU A 101 -10.78 -10.64 -37.87
CA GLU A 101 -10.30 -9.84 -39.00
C GLU A 101 -8.95 -9.15 -38.71
N GLU A 102 -8.74 -8.68 -37.48
CA GLU A 102 -7.47 -8.08 -37.03
C GLU A 102 -6.32 -9.10 -37.00
N ASP A 103 -6.59 -10.31 -36.51
CA ASP A 103 -5.61 -11.41 -36.47
C ASP A 103 -5.27 -11.88 -37.90
N GLU A 104 -6.27 -12.01 -38.78
CA GLU A 104 -6.06 -12.35 -40.19
C GLU A 104 -5.23 -11.29 -40.93
N GLN A 105 -5.49 -9.99 -40.69
CA GLN A 105 -4.70 -8.90 -41.25
C GLN A 105 -3.26 -8.87 -40.72
N SER A 106 -3.06 -9.32 -39.49
CA SER A 106 -1.75 -9.40 -38.84
C SER A 106 -0.96 -10.65 -39.24
N GLY A 107 -1.50 -11.49 -40.13
CA GLY A 107 -0.89 -12.75 -40.56
C GLY A 107 -1.06 -13.90 -39.55
N LEU A 108 -1.86 -13.70 -38.51
CA LEU A 108 -2.19 -14.66 -37.44
C LEU A 108 -3.56 -15.30 -37.70
N ALA A 109 -3.83 -15.70 -38.95
CA ALA A 109 -5.11 -16.29 -39.35
C ALA A 109 -5.48 -17.59 -38.57
N GLU A 110 -4.51 -18.19 -37.89
CA GLU A 110 -4.70 -19.36 -37.02
C GLU A 110 -5.37 -18.98 -35.70
N GLU A 111 -4.87 -17.93 -35.04
CA GLU A 111 -5.44 -17.37 -33.80
C GLU A 111 -6.84 -16.80 -34.07
N GLY A 112 -7.05 -16.19 -35.25
CA GLY A 112 -8.36 -15.67 -35.67
C GLY A 112 -9.47 -16.73 -35.71
N LYS A 113 -9.14 -18.00 -36.03
CA LYS A 113 -10.13 -19.11 -36.04
C LYS A 113 -10.61 -19.50 -34.65
N GLU A 114 -9.86 -19.16 -33.59
CA GLU A 114 -10.23 -19.46 -32.22
C GLU A 114 -11.50 -18.71 -31.81
N HIS A 115 -11.59 -17.43 -32.17
CA HIS A 115 -12.73 -16.56 -31.87
C HIS A 115 -14.05 -17.12 -32.44
N GLU A 116 -14.03 -17.63 -33.66
CA GLU A 116 -15.20 -18.26 -34.29
C GLU A 116 -15.60 -19.56 -33.59
N GLN A 117 -14.61 -20.38 -33.20
CA GLN A 117 -14.86 -21.64 -32.49
C GLN A 117 -15.50 -21.41 -31.12
N VAL A 118 -15.07 -20.37 -30.39
CA VAL A 118 -15.65 -20.00 -29.09
C VAL A 118 -17.15 -19.73 -29.22
N TRP A 119 -17.55 -18.87 -30.15
CA TRP A 119 -18.97 -18.54 -30.35
C TRP A 119 -19.81 -19.77 -30.76
N LYS A 120 -19.30 -20.58 -31.69
CA LYS A 120 -19.98 -21.82 -32.12
C LYS A 120 -20.16 -22.80 -30.96
N ARG A 121 -19.16 -22.96 -30.09
CA ARG A 121 -19.22 -23.87 -28.95
C ARG A 121 -20.19 -23.39 -27.88
N ILE A 122 -20.19 -22.10 -27.56
CA ILE A 122 -21.19 -21.51 -26.64
C ILE A 122 -22.60 -21.73 -27.19
N GLY A 123 -22.84 -21.44 -28.47
CA GLY A 123 -24.15 -21.68 -29.09
C GLY A 123 -24.57 -23.15 -29.08
N THR A 124 -23.64 -24.08 -29.33
CA THR A 124 -23.91 -25.53 -29.28
C THR A 124 -24.26 -25.96 -27.86
N PHE A 125 -23.49 -25.51 -26.87
CA PHE A 125 -23.72 -25.80 -25.45
C PHE A 125 -25.10 -25.31 -24.97
N LEU A 126 -25.48 -24.07 -25.30
CA LEU A 126 -26.81 -23.56 -24.97
C LEU A 126 -27.92 -24.38 -25.64
N ASN A 127 -27.73 -24.77 -26.91
CA ASN A 127 -28.69 -25.62 -27.62
C ASN A 127 -28.83 -27.01 -26.99
N GLU A 128 -27.74 -27.59 -26.46
CA GLU A 128 -27.76 -28.88 -25.77
C GLU A 128 -28.59 -28.80 -24.48
N ILE A 129 -28.43 -27.74 -23.68
CA ILE A 129 -29.26 -27.51 -22.49
C ILE A 129 -30.75 -27.47 -22.88
N VAL A 130 -31.10 -26.65 -23.86
CA VAL A 130 -32.49 -26.49 -24.33
C VAL A 130 -33.06 -27.80 -24.88
N SER A 131 -32.24 -28.62 -25.53
CA SER A 131 -32.67 -29.88 -26.14
C SER A 131 -32.90 -31.00 -25.12
N LEU A 132 -32.14 -31.02 -24.02
CA LEU A 132 -32.21 -32.07 -23.01
C LEU A 132 -33.24 -31.77 -21.91
N CYS A 133 -33.22 -30.54 -21.40
CA CYS A 133 -33.93 -30.15 -20.18
C CYS A 133 -34.60 -28.77 -20.30
N GLY A 134 -34.90 -28.30 -21.52
CA GLY A 134 -35.34 -26.92 -21.76
C GLY A 134 -36.59 -26.47 -21.00
N ASP A 135 -37.46 -27.41 -20.60
CA ASP A 135 -38.72 -27.12 -19.92
C ASP A 135 -38.59 -27.19 -18.39
N ASP A 136 -37.42 -27.55 -17.85
CA ASP A 136 -37.16 -27.59 -16.41
C ASP A 136 -37.03 -26.16 -15.86
N GLU A 137 -37.77 -25.85 -14.79
CA GLU A 137 -37.72 -24.55 -14.12
C GLU A 137 -36.57 -24.48 -13.12
N THR A 138 -35.78 -23.41 -13.20
CA THR A 138 -34.63 -23.16 -12.30
C THR A 138 -34.54 -21.68 -11.92
N ASN A 139 -33.84 -21.39 -10.83
CA ASN A 139 -33.49 -20.02 -10.46
C ASN A 139 -32.12 -19.62 -11.02
N LEU A 140 -31.76 -18.34 -10.87
CA LEU A 140 -30.50 -17.80 -11.38
C LEU A 140 -29.26 -18.51 -10.82
N ASP A 141 -29.25 -18.87 -9.53
CA ASP A 141 -28.10 -19.51 -8.89
C ASP A 141 -27.84 -20.91 -9.46
N GLU A 142 -28.90 -21.69 -9.66
CA GLU A 142 -28.83 -23.03 -10.26
C GLU A 142 -28.42 -22.95 -11.74
N PHE A 143 -29.02 -22.05 -12.52
CA PHE A 143 -28.66 -21.84 -13.91
C PHE A 143 -27.19 -21.39 -14.06
N SER A 144 -26.75 -20.47 -13.20
CA SER A 144 -25.37 -19.96 -13.23
C SER A 144 -24.36 -21.08 -12.98
N ARG A 145 -24.64 -22.00 -12.05
CA ARG A 145 -23.79 -23.18 -11.81
C ARG A 145 -23.74 -24.11 -13.00
N ILE A 146 -24.88 -24.40 -13.63
CA ILE A 146 -24.94 -25.24 -14.85
C ILE A 146 -24.07 -24.64 -15.95
N VAL A 147 -24.18 -23.32 -16.16
CA VAL A 147 -23.40 -22.61 -17.18
C VAL A 147 -21.91 -22.58 -16.82
N GLU A 148 -21.56 -22.32 -15.55
CA GLU A 148 -20.17 -22.29 -15.09
C GLU A 148 -19.49 -23.67 -15.24
N ASP A 149 -20.14 -24.74 -14.78
CA ASP A 149 -19.64 -26.11 -14.93
C ASP A 149 -19.52 -26.52 -16.40
N GLY A 150 -20.53 -26.16 -17.20
CA GLY A 150 -20.55 -26.44 -18.63
C GLY A 150 -19.43 -25.73 -19.38
N LEU A 151 -19.27 -24.42 -19.18
CA LEU A 151 -18.19 -23.62 -19.77
C LEU A 151 -16.82 -24.10 -19.30
N GLY A 152 -16.66 -24.47 -18.02
CA GLY A 152 -15.42 -25.03 -17.49
C GLY A 152 -15.01 -26.37 -18.12
N SER A 153 -15.96 -27.13 -18.66
CA SER A 153 -15.73 -28.39 -19.34
C SER A 153 -15.42 -28.26 -20.84
N LEU A 154 -15.65 -27.08 -21.44
CA LEU A 154 -15.44 -26.86 -22.87
C LEU A 154 -13.98 -27.00 -23.24
N LYS A 155 -13.69 -27.86 -24.22
CA LYS A 155 -12.35 -28.04 -24.77
C LYS A 155 -12.32 -27.59 -26.23
N PHE A 156 -11.38 -26.71 -26.54
CA PHE A 156 -11.08 -26.30 -27.90
C PHE A 156 -9.99 -27.21 -28.45
N SER A 157 -10.11 -27.58 -29.72
CA SER A 157 -9.13 -28.42 -30.39
C SER A 157 -8.72 -27.73 -31.68
N LEU A 158 -7.44 -27.40 -31.77
CA LEU A 158 -6.86 -26.87 -32.98
C LEU A 158 -6.46 -28.04 -33.86
N ILE A 159 -6.84 -27.97 -35.14
CA ILE A 159 -6.32 -28.87 -36.16
C ILE A 159 -5.02 -28.26 -36.65
N PRO A 160 -3.86 -28.93 -36.50
CA PRO A 160 -2.58 -28.40 -36.99
C PRO A 160 -2.68 -28.07 -38.49
N PRO A 161 -2.37 -26.84 -38.91
CA PRO A 161 -2.62 -26.39 -40.27
C PRO A 161 -1.49 -26.69 -41.26
N THR A 162 -0.28 -27.03 -40.79
CA THR A 162 0.89 -27.28 -41.64
C THR A 162 1.22 -28.78 -41.76
N LEU A 163 1.86 -29.15 -42.88
CA LEU A 163 2.39 -30.50 -43.09
C LEU A 163 3.64 -30.79 -42.24
N ASP A 164 4.40 -29.76 -41.87
CA ASP A 164 5.60 -29.85 -41.06
C ASP A 164 5.37 -29.14 -39.72
N HIS A 165 5.22 -29.93 -38.66
CA HIS A 165 4.95 -29.45 -37.31
C HIS A 165 5.40 -30.46 -36.27
N VAL A 166 5.61 -29.98 -35.04
CA VAL A 166 5.77 -30.84 -33.86
C VAL A 166 4.39 -31.12 -33.27
N THR A 167 4.01 -32.39 -33.17
CA THR A 167 2.73 -32.79 -32.59
C THR A 167 2.85 -32.89 -31.07
N LEU A 168 2.11 -32.05 -30.34
CA LEU A 168 1.96 -32.15 -28.89
C LEU A 168 0.61 -32.82 -28.57
N THR A 169 0.64 -33.99 -27.94
CA THR A 169 -0.59 -34.71 -27.55
C THR A 169 -0.38 -35.55 -26.30
N ALA A 170 -1.47 -35.82 -25.58
CA ALA A 170 -1.50 -36.79 -24.50
C ALA A 170 -1.27 -38.22 -25.03
N VAL A 171 -0.69 -39.08 -24.20
CA VAL A 171 -0.25 -40.43 -24.57
C VAL A 171 -1.45 -41.30 -25.00
N GLU A 172 -2.61 -41.11 -24.37
CA GLU A 172 -3.86 -41.82 -24.65
C GLU A 172 -4.41 -41.51 -26.05
N ARG A 173 -4.11 -40.33 -26.59
CA ARG A 173 -4.53 -39.92 -27.95
C ARG A 173 -3.49 -40.25 -29.00
N GLY A 174 -2.21 -40.14 -28.65
CA GLY A 174 -1.08 -40.29 -29.58
C GLY A 174 -0.68 -41.74 -29.87
N TYR A 175 -1.33 -42.75 -29.28
CA TYR A 175 -0.84 -44.13 -29.36
C TYR A 175 -0.81 -44.74 -30.77
N THR A 176 -1.56 -44.23 -31.74
CA THR A 176 -1.52 -44.70 -33.13
C THR A 176 -0.43 -44.02 -33.97
N MET A 177 0.16 -42.94 -33.46
CA MET A 177 1.18 -42.16 -34.17
C MET A 177 2.56 -42.76 -33.95
N GLN A 178 3.41 -42.73 -34.97
CA GLN A 178 4.82 -43.08 -34.86
C GLN A 178 5.66 -41.90 -35.32
N ALA A 179 6.77 -41.65 -34.63
CA ALA A 179 7.67 -40.56 -34.96
C ALA A 179 9.13 -41.02 -34.83
N LYS A 180 10.03 -40.35 -35.54
CA LYS A 180 11.47 -40.59 -35.38
C LYS A 180 11.93 -40.31 -33.95
N VAL A 181 11.47 -39.19 -33.41
CA VAL A 181 11.79 -38.76 -32.05
C VAL A 181 10.49 -38.55 -31.26
N VAL A 182 10.42 -39.11 -30.06
CA VAL A 182 9.30 -38.90 -29.13
C VAL A 182 9.83 -38.36 -27.81
N PHE A 183 9.24 -37.26 -27.35
CA PHE A 183 9.47 -36.69 -26.03
C PHE A 183 8.30 -37.05 -25.12
N LEU A 184 8.58 -37.76 -24.03
CA LEU A 184 7.64 -38.00 -22.94
C LEU A 184 7.98 -37.05 -21.80
N CYS A 185 7.14 -36.04 -21.60
CA CYS A 185 7.37 -34.96 -20.65
C CYS A 185 6.65 -35.19 -19.32
N GLY A 186 7.16 -34.58 -18.24
CA GLY A 186 6.49 -34.55 -16.95
C GLY A 186 6.45 -35.90 -16.23
N VAL A 187 7.48 -36.73 -16.41
CA VAL A 187 7.58 -38.07 -15.81
C VAL A 187 8.06 -37.97 -14.35
N ASN A 188 7.21 -37.33 -13.55
CA ASN A 188 7.37 -37.10 -12.13
C ASN A 188 6.47 -38.05 -11.33
N ASP A 189 6.86 -38.37 -10.10
CA ASP A 189 6.04 -39.23 -9.24
C ASP A 189 4.69 -38.56 -8.94
N GLY A 190 3.59 -39.31 -9.04
CA GLY A 190 2.22 -38.79 -8.89
C GLY A 190 1.64 -38.12 -10.13
N ILE A 191 2.47 -37.65 -11.07
CA ILE A 191 2.02 -37.08 -12.35
C ILE A 191 1.96 -38.16 -13.43
N PHE A 192 3.09 -38.82 -13.70
CA PHE A 192 3.16 -39.96 -14.62
C PHE A 192 4.19 -40.98 -14.13
N PRO A 193 3.77 -42.10 -13.50
CA PRO A 193 2.39 -42.58 -13.39
C PRO A 193 1.51 -41.71 -12.49
N GLN A 194 0.26 -41.54 -12.90
CA GLN A 194 -0.75 -40.96 -12.03
C GLN A 194 -1.09 -41.93 -10.89
N HIS A 195 -1.07 -41.45 -9.64
CA HIS A 195 -1.50 -42.25 -8.50
C HIS A 195 -3.02 -42.43 -8.56
N SER A 196 -3.48 -43.66 -8.79
CA SER A 196 -4.91 -43.96 -8.89
C SER A 196 -5.57 -43.84 -7.51
N GLN A 197 -6.44 -42.85 -7.32
CA GLN A 197 -7.31 -42.76 -6.15
C GLN A 197 -8.64 -43.47 -6.39
N GLU A 198 -9.28 -43.94 -5.31
CA GLU A 198 -10.66 -44.45 -5.38
C GLU A 198 -11.62 -43.28 -5.59
N GLU A 199 -11.92 -42.99 -6.86
CA GLU A 199 -12.91 -41.98 -7.26
C GLU A 199 -14.22 -42.62 -7.76
N GLY A 200 -15.35 -42.00 -7.41
CA GLY A 200 -16.70 -42.34 -7.88
C GLY A 200 -17.64 -42.88 -6.81
N LEU A 201 -18.86 -43.24 -7.21
CA LEU A 201 -19.93 -43.70 -6.30
C LEU A 201 -19.63 -45.06 -5.63
N PHE A 202 -18.80 -45.90 -6.27
CA PHE A 202 -18.48 -47.24 -5.80
C PHE A 202 -16.99 -47.39 -5.52
N SER A 203 -16.67 -47.81 -4.30
CA SER A 203 -15.33 -48.23 -3.90
C SER A 203 -14.86 -49.46 -4.67
N ASP A 204 -13.55 -49.70 -4.71
CA ASP A 204 -13.02 -50.90 -5.35
C ASP A 204 -13.58 -52.18 -4.70
N LYS A 205 -13.81 -52.17 -3.38
CA LYS A 205 -14.41 -53.31 -2.67
C LYS A 205 -15.84 -53.61 -3.13
N GLU A 206 -16.66 -52.58 -3.34
CA GLU A 206 -18.03 -52.74 -3.83
C GLU A 206 -18.04 -53.23 -5.28
N ARG A 207 -17.14 -52.73 -6.13
CA ARG A 207 -16.97 -53.21 -7.50
C ARG A 207 -16.62 -54.70 -7.56
N HIS A 208 -15.72 -55.17 -6.69
CA HIS A 208 -15.37 -56.59 -6.62
C HIS A 208 -16.56 -57.44 -6.17
N ARG A 209 -17.30 -57.02 -5.14
CA ARG A 209 -18.51 -57.73 -4.69
C ARG A 209 -19.59 -57.81 -5.77
N LEU A 210 -19.77 -56.73 -6.54
CA LEU A 210 -20.70 -56.73 -7.66
C LEU A 210 -20.23 -57.66 -8.78
N ALA A 211 -18.93 -57.69 -9.07
CA ALA A 211 -18.35 -58.61 -10.05
C ALA A 211 -18.54 -60.08 -9.64
N ASP A 212 -18.39 -60.41 -8.36
CA ASP A 212 -18.65 -61.76 -7.81
C ASP A 212 -20.12 -62.18 -7.97
N LEU A 213 -21.04 -61.21 -7.99
CA LEU A 213 -22.47 -61.40 -8.27
C LEU A 213 -22.80 -61.39 -9.78
N GLY A 214 -21.78 -61.34 -10.64
CA GLY A 214 -21.92 -61.33 -12.11
C GLY A 214 -22.10 -59.95 -12.73
N ILE A 215 -22.03 -58.86 -11.95
CA ILE A 215 -22.16 -57.48 -12.41
C ILE A 215 -20.77 -56.84 -12.49
N VAL A 216 -20.15 -56.92 -13.66
CA VAL A 216 -18.82 -56.35 -13.89
C VAL A 216 -18.92 -54.87 -14.24
N LEU A 217 -18.44 -54.01 -13.35
CA LEU A 217 -18.33 -52.56 -13.56
C LEU A 217 -16.97 -52.16 -14.18
N GLY A 218 -16.83 -50.88 -14.53
CA GLY A 218 -15.56 -50.32 -15.03
C GLY A 218 -14.36 -50.52 -14.08
N PRO A 219 -13.14 -50.35 -14.60
CA PRO A 219 -11.90 -50.78 -13.94
C PRO A 219 -11.65 -50.08 -12.60
N GLY A 220 -11.15 -50.83 -11.61
CA GLY A 220 -10.72 -50.31 -10.30
C GLY A 220 -9.34 -49.65 -10.33
N SER A 221 -8.91 -49.10 -9.18
CA SER A 221 -7.62 -48.41 -9.02
C SER A 221 -6.41 -49.25 -9.46
N ARG A 222 -6.42 -50.56 -9.14
CA ARG A 222 -5.36 -51.50 -9.52
C ARG A 222 -5.21 -51.65 -11.03
N PHE A 223 -6.33 -51.71 -11.76
CA PHE A 223 -6.29 -51.79 -13.22
C PHE A 223 -5.79 -50.46 -13.83
N ARG A 224 -6.23 -49.31 -13.30
CA ARG A 224 -5.73 -47.99 -13.71
C ARG A 224 -4.21 -47.86 -13.51
N SER A 225 -3.69 -48.35 -12.40
CA SER A 225 -2.23 -48.40 -12.18
C SER A 225 -1.48 -49.28 -13.20
N PHE A 226 -2.10 -50.37 -13.68
CA PHE A 226 -1.54 -51.16 -14.79
C PHE A 226 -1.67 -50.44 -16.13
N GLN A 227 -2.76 -49.70 -16.34
CA GLN A 227 -2.98 -48.89 -17.53
C GLN A 227 -1.92 -47.81 -17.67
N GLU A 228 -1.50 -47.14 -16.59
CA GLU A 228 -0.38 -46.20 -16.60
C GLU A 228 0.92 -46.83 -17.13
N ARG A 229 1.22 -48.06 -16.72
CA ARG A 229 2.39 -48.80 -17.25
C ARG A 229 2.24 -49.12 -18.74
N PHE A 230 1.01 -49.44 -19.17
CA PHE A 230 0.73 -49.69 -20.57
C PHE A 230 0.83 -48.41 -21.41
N LEU A 231 0.36 -47.26 -20.90
CA LEU A 231 0.54 -45.95 -21.54
C LEU A 231 2.03 -45.60 -21.66
N PHE A 232 2.83 -45.82 -20.60
CA PHE A 232 4.27 -45.64 -20.69
C PHE A 232 4.89 -46.51 -21.78
N TYR A 233 4.52 -47.79 -21.84
CA TYR A 233 4.96 -48.71 -22.90
C TYR A 233 4.57 -48.20 -24.30
N LEU A 234 3.34 -47.70 -24.48
CA LEU A 234 2.90 -47.14 -25.75
C LEU A 234 3.76 -45.93 -26.12
N GLY A 235 3.92 -44.96 -25.22
CA GLY A 235 4.76 -43.78 -25.44
C GLY A 235 6.21 -44.13 -25.79
N ALA A 236 6.82 -45.05 -25.03
CA ALA A 236 8.19 -45.49 -25.24
C ALA A 236 8.42 -46.23 -26.57
N THR A 237 7.38 -46.90 -27.10
CA THR A 237 7.47 -47.68 -28.33
C THR A 237 6.95 -46.93 -29.57
N ARG A 238 6.65 -45.63 -29.47
CA ARG A 238 6.29 -44.79 -30.63
C ARG A 238 7.49 -44.13 -31.32
N ALA A 239 8.64 -44.08 -30.64
CA ALA A 239 9.89 -43.60 -31.23
C ALA A 239 10.54 -44.68 -32.10
N SER A 240 10.91 -44.35 -33.34
CA SER A 240 11.71 -45.24 -34.19
C SER A 240 13.21 -45.01 -34.10
N GLU A 241 13.66 -43.82 -33.69
CA GLU A 241 15.08 -43.46 -33.60
C GLU A 241 15.49 -43.03 -32.18
N ARG A 242 14.74 -42.12 -31.55
CA ARG A 242 15.11 -41.57 -30.22
C ARG A 242 13.89 -41.38 -29.31
N PHE A 243 13.98 -41.90 -28.10
CA PHE A 243 13.01 -41.67 -27.03
C PHE A 243 13.64 -40.81 -25.93
N VAL A 244 13.02 -39.69 -25.59
CA VAL A 244 13.50 -38.77 -24.56
C VAL A 244 12.46 -38.69 -23.46
N VAL A 245 12.88 -38.94 -22.22
CA VAL A 245 12.04 -38.80 -21.03
C VAL A 245 12.52 -37.59 -20.24
N SER A 246 11.62 -36.66 -19.94
CA SER A 246 11.92 -35.49 -19.11
C SER A 246 11.08 -35.45 -17.85
N TYR A 247 11.66 -34.89 -16.80
CA TYR A 247 11.02 -34.65 -15.51
C TYR A 247 11.53 -33.31 -14.97
N VAL A 248 10.72 -32.65 -14.15
CA VAL A 248 11.11 -31.41 -13.46
C VAL A 248 11.64 -31.73 -12.07
N VAL A 249 12.58 -30.92 -11.56
CA VAL A 249 13.17 -31.10 -10.22
C VAL A 249 12.44 -30.25 -9.17
N ALA A 250 11.74 -29.20 -9.62
CA ALA A 250 10.91 -28.36 -8.78
C ALA A 250 9.66 -27.92 -9.56
N ASP A 251 8.59 -27.60 -8.83
CA ASP A 251 7.41 -26.93 -9.37
C ASP A 251 7.64 -25.41 -9.52
N ASP A 252 6.62 -24.69 -9.97
CA ASP A 252 6.67 -23.24 -10.20
C ASP A 252 6.90 -22.42 -8.91
N ASP A 253 6.55 -22.99 -7.75
CA ASP A 253 6.76 -22.37 -6.43
C ASP A 253 8.16 -22.71 -5.84
N GLY A 254 8.92 -23.59 -6.51
CA GLY A 254 10.24 -24.05 -6.08
C GLY A 254 10.22 -25.25 -5.13
N SER A 255 9.05 -25.87 -4.90
CA SER A 255 8.95 -27.11 -4.12
C SER A 255 9.53 -28.27 -4.91
N ALA A 256 10.29 -29.14 -4.23
CA ALA A 256 10.94 -30.27 -4.88
C ALA A 256 9.91 -31.25 -5.45
N LEU A 257 10.11 -31.64 -6.72
CA LEU A 257 9.36 -32.68 -7.39
C LEU A 257 10.25 -33.90 -7.62
N GLU A 258 9.77 -35.05 -7.18
CA GLU A 258 10.46 -36.31 -7.37
C GLU A 258 10.23 -36.86 -8.77
N LYS A 259 11.26 -37.47 -9.34
CA LYS A 259 11.16 -38.16 -10.63
C LYS A 259 10.46 -39.51 -10.45
N ALA A 260 9.72 -39.96 -11.45
CA ALA A 260 9.02 -41.24 -11.33
C ALA A 260 9.99 -42.42 -11.14
N SER A 261 9.56 -43.42 -10.37
CA SER A 261 10.34 -44.66 -10.14
C SER A 261 10.76 -45.39 -11.43
N TRP A 262 10.02 -45.20 -12.53
CA TRP A 262 10.34 -45.79 -13.84
C TRP A 262 11.66 -45.25 -14.41
N ILE A 263 11.99 -43.99 -14.14
CA ILE A 263 13.26 -43.40 -14.58
C ILE A 263 14.43 -44.08 -13.87
N HIS A 264 14.30 -44.35 -12.57
CA HIS A 264 15.29 -45.12 -11.81
C HIS A 264 15.52 -46.50 -12.43
N GLN A 265 14.43 -47.23 -12.73
CA GLN A 265 14.53 -48.56 -13.33
C GLN A 265 15.23 -48.56 -14.70
N LEU A 266 14.99 -47.53 -15.52
CA LEU A 266 15.68 -47.38 -16.81
C LEU A 266 17.17 -47.09 -16.64
N CYS A 267 17.52 -46.24 -15.67
CA CYS A 267 18.92 -45.94 -15.34
C CYS A 267 19.64 -47.18 -14.83
N ASP A 268 19.07 -47.88 -13.85
CA ASP A 268 19.68 -49.05 -13.20
C ASP A 268 19.89 -50.21 -14.17
N LYS A 269 19.02 -50.35 -15.18
CA LYS A 269 19.13 -51.36 -16.24
C LYS A 269 20.09 -50.98 -17.36
N GLY A 270 20.67 -49.78 -17.34
CA GLY A 270 21.57 -49.30 -18.39
C GLY A 270 20.85 -48.99 -19.71
N TYR A 271 19.54 -48.75 -19.69
CA TYR A 271 18.76 -48.37 -20.88
C TYR A 271 18.79 -46.87 -21.18
N THR A 272 19.72 -46.14 -20.55
CA THR A 272 19.89 -44.70 -20.74
C THR A 272 21.20 -44.42 -21.46
N ALA A 273 21.12 -43.69 -22.58
CA ALA A 273 22.31 -43.27 -23.32
C ALA A 273 23.03 -42.08 -22.65
N GLY A 274 22.30 -41.28 -21.87
CA GLY A 274 22.83 -40.15 -21.12
C GLY A 274 21.72 -39.39 -20.41
N ILE A 275 22.09 -38.63 -19.37
CA ILE A 275 21.18 -37.74 -18.63
C ILE A 275 21.61 -36.31 -18.93
N ILE A 276 20.68 -35.52 -19.48
CA ILE A 276 20.91 -34.11 -19.79
C ILE A 276 20.23 -33.29 -18.69
N ARG A 277 21.01 -32.47 -18.00
CA ARG A 277 20.50 -31.47 -17.07
C ARG A 277 20.47 -30.13 -17.79
N LYS A 278 19.29 -29.51 -17.87
CA LYS A 278 19.15 -28.13 -18.37
C LYS A 278 19.23 -27.18 -17.18
N ASP A 279 20.33 -26.47 -17.08
CA ASP A 279 20.52 -25.37 -16.14
C ASP A 279 20.39 -24.02 -16.87
N THR A 280 20.24 -22.93 -16.11
CA THR A 280 20.14 -21.56 -16.65
C THR A 280 21.46 -21.04 -17.24
N LYS A 281 22.60 -21.65 -16.89
CA LYS A 281 23.90 -21.37 -17.49
C LYS A 281 24.26 -22.40 -18.54
N VAL A 282 24.73 -21.91 -19.69
CA VAL A 282 25.28 -22.75 -20.75
C VAL A 282 26.66 -23.25 -20.33
N PRO A 283 26.92 -24.58 -20.33
CA PRO A 283 28.24 -25.12 -20.03
C PRO A 283 29.28 -24.69 -21.08
N PRO A 284 30.52 -24.38 -20.67
CA PRO A 284 31.60 -24.07 -21.61
C PRO A 284 31.82 -25.21 -22.62
N GLY A 285 31.95 -24.86 -23.90
CA GLY A 285 32.16 -25.80 -25.00
C GLY A 285 30.89 -26.47 -25.55
N GLN A 286 29.71 -26.12 -25.01
CA GLN A 286 28.40 -26.60 -25.50
C GLN A 286 27.55 -25.48 -26.12
N GLU A 287 28.12 -24.30 -26.37
CA GLU A 287 27.38 -23.11 -26.77
C GLU A 287 26.58 -23.30 -28.06
N ALA A 288 27.13 -24.05 -29.01
CA ALA A 288 26.45 -24.39 -30.27
C ALA A 288 25.12 -25.14 -30.07
N GLU A 289 24.92 -25.84 -28.94
CA GLU A 289 23.67 -26.54 -28.62
C GLU A 289 22.58 -25.62 -28.06
N TYR A 290 22.96 -24.42 -27.62
CA TYR A 290 22.06 -23.46 -26.97
C TYR A 290 21.83 -22.21 -27.84
N LEU A 291 22.81 -21.83 -28.67
CA LEU A 291 22.74 -20.69 -29.58
C LEU A 291 22.05 -21.07 -30.91
N LEU A 292 20.80 -21.54 -30.81
CA LEU A 292 20.06 -22.09 -31.95
C LEU A 292 19.26 -21.05 -32.73
N ALA A 293 18.60 -20.13 -32.03
CA ALA A 293 17.67 -19.18 -32.64
C ALA A 293 17.55 -17.88 -31.83
N LEU A 294 17.23 -16.80 -32.53
CA LEU A 294 16.85 -15.53 -31.92
C LEU A 294 15.32 -15.40 -31.87
N PRO A 295 14.77 -14.73 -30.84
CA PRO A 295 15.48 -14.00 -29.78
C PRO A 295 15.97 -14.87 -28.61
N ALA A 296 15.59 -16.15 -28.53
CA ALA A 296 15.84 -17.01 -27.37
C ALA A 296 17.32 -17.09 -26.93
N ALA A 297 18.26 -17.10 -27.88
CA ALA A 297 19.69 -17.10 -27.56
C ALA A 297 20.15 -15.87 -26.74
N LEU A 298 19.45 -14.74 -26.85
CA LEU A 298 19.78 -13.52 -26.10
C LEU A 298 19.47 -13.64 -24.61
N ASP A 299 18.60 -14.57 -24.21
CA ASP A 299 18.23 -14.78 -22.80
C ASP A 299 19.42 -15.29 -21.96
N TYR A 300 20.45 -15.84 -22.62
CA TYR A 300 21.68 -16.28 -21.98
C TYR A 300 22.69 -15.15 -21.74
N LEU A 301 22.59 -14.02 -22.47
CA LEU A 301 23.55 -12.91 -22.37
C LEU A 301 23.69 -12.32 -20.96
N PRO A 302 22.61 -12.06 -20.18
CA PRO A 302 22.76 -11.46 -18.86
C PRO A 302 23.60 -12.34 -17.91
N GLY A 303 23.36 -13.66 -17.95
CA GLY A 303 24.06 -14.61 -17.08
C GLY A 303 25.55 -14.75 -17.42
N HIS A 304 25.91 -14.63 -18.70
CA HIS A 304 27.27 -14.84 -19.19
C HIS A 304 28.10 -13.56 -19.33
N LEU A 305 27.47 -12.40 -19.52
CA LEU A 305 28.17 -11.11 -19.57
C LEU A 305 28.32 -10.45 -18.19
N ARG A 306 27.61 -10.92 -17.15
CA ARG A 306 27.75 -10.40 -15.78
C ARG A 306 29.20 -10.36 -15.26
N PRO A 307 30.06 -11.38 -15.46
CA PRO A 307 31.45 -11.32 -15.04
C PRO A 307 32.21 -10.12 -15.62
N ALA A 308 31.87 -9.64 -16.83
CA ALA A 308 32.50 -8.47 -17.41
C ALA A 308 32.23 -7.19 -16.62
N ALA A 309 31.04 -7.05 -16.01
CA ALA A 309 30.72 -5.91 -15.15
C ALA A 309 31.58 -5.89 -13.86
N GLU A 310 32.08 -7.06 -13.45
CA GLU A 310 32.98 -7.25 -12.30
C GLU A 310 34.47 -7.23 -12.72
N GLY A 311 34.78 -6.91 -13.99
CA GLY A 311 36.14 -6.89 -14.52
C GLY A 311 36.75 -8.28 -14.75
N GLN A 312 35.93 -9.34 -14.77
CA GLN A 312 36.36 -10.71 -15.01
C GLN A 312 36.30 -11.07 -16.50
N ALA A 313 37.04 -12.12 -16.88
CA ALA A 313 37.05 -12.61 -18.25
C ALA A 313 35.69 -13.22 -18.63
N VAL A 314 35.28 -12.98 -19.88
CA VAL A 314 34.07 -13.52 -20.49
C VAL A 314 34.45 -14.21 -21.80
N ASP A 315 33.83 -15.36 -22.07
CA ASP A 315 34.09 -16.10 -23.31
C ASP A 315 33.72 -15.25 -24.55
N PRO A 316 34.61 -15.16 -25.56
CA PRO A 316 34.36 -14.39 -26.79
C PRO A 316 33.05 -14.70 -27.49
N VAL A 317 32.51 -15.92 -27.37
CA VAL A 317 31.25 -16.31 -28.03
C VAL A 317 30.06 -15.44 -27.58
N TRP A 318 30.03 -15.01 -26.32
CA TRP A 318 28.94 -14.18 -25.78
C TRP A 318 29.03 -12.74 -26.27
N TRP A 319 30.25 -12.21 -26.42
CA TRP A 319 30.48 -10.93 -27.09
C TRP A 319 30.10 -10.99 -28.57
N ALA A 320 30.51 -12.05 -29.25
CA ALA A 320 30.17 -12.27 -30.65
C ALA A 320 28.65 -12.36 -30.87
N LEU A 321 27.92 -13.04 -29.97
CA LEU A 321 26.45 -13.09 -30.02
C LEU A 321 25.83 -11.71 -29.88
N TYR A 322 26.30 -10.91 -28.92
CA TYR A 322 25.83 -9.53 -28.71
C TYR A 322 26.11 -8.65 -29.94
N ASP A 323 27.34 -8.64 -30.43
CA ASP A 323 27.77 -7.83 -31.59
C ASP A 323 27.03 -8.25 -32.86
N TRP A 324 26.87 -9.55 -33.08
CA TRP A 324 26.14 -10.08 -34.22
C TRP A 324 24.68 -9.64 -34.18
N ALA A 325 24.01 -9.81 -33.03
CA ALA A 325 22.61 -9.41 -32.85
C ALA A 325 22.43 -7.90 -33.05
N TRP A 326 23.39 -7.10 -32.57
CA TRP A 326 23.41 -5.65 -32.79
C TRP A 326 23.48 -5.27 -34.27
N GLN A 327 24.30 -5.96 -35.05
CA GLN A 327 24.54 -5.65 -36.46
C GLN A 327 23.43 -6.19 -37.40
N HIS A 328 22.70 -7.23 -37.01
CA HIS A 328 21.78 -7.96 -37.89
C HIS A 328 20.30 -7.75 -37.55
N GLY A 329 19.93 -6.55 -37.09
CA GLY A 329 18.53 -6.16 -36.88
C GLY A 329 17.91 -6.53 -35.53
N TRP A 330 18.68 -7.14 -34.61
CA TRP A 330 18.25 -7.50 -33.26
C TRP A 330 18.77 -6.55 -32.18
N ARG A 331 19.20 -5.35 -32.59
CA ARG A 331 19.81 -4.34 -31.71
C ARG A 331 18.97 -4.04 -30.48
N HIS A 332 17.67 -3.82 -30.65
CA HIS A 332 16.80 -3.47 -29.53
C HIS A 332 16.72 -4.60 -28.50
N GLN A 333 16.56 -5.84 -28.94
CA GLN A 333 16.50 -7.03 -28.09
C GLN A 333 17.85 -7.29 -27.39
N ALA A 334 18.96 -7.18 -28.12
CA ALA A 334 20.31 -7.37 -27.56
C ALA A 334 20.65 -6.33 -26.49
N VAL A 335 20.36 -5.05 -26.75
CA VAL A 335 20.50 -3.97 -25.74
C VAL A 335 19.65 -4.30 -24.52
N ARG A 336 18.36 -4.61 -24.72
CA ARG A 336 17.42 -4.87 -23.63
C ARG A 336 17.84 -6.05 -22.76
N ALA A 337 18.40 -7.12 -23.35
CA ALA A 337 18.91 -8.26 -22.62
C ALA A 337 20.01 -7.85 -21.61
N VAL A 338 20.95 -6.99 -22.03
CA VAL A 338 22.13 -6.65 -21.20
C VAL A 338 21.96 -5.40 -20.33
N GLN A 339 20.89 -4.61 -20.54
CA GLN A 339 20.66 -3.35 -19.81
C GLN A 339 20.71 -3.50 -18.28
N GLY A 340 20.26 -4.64 -17.75
CA GLY A 340 20.27 -4.92 -16.31
C GLY A 340 21.67 -5.00 -15.70
N LEU A 341 22.72 -5.25 -16.48
CA LEU A 341 24.11 -5.36 -15.99
C LEU A 341 24.65 -4.04 -15.45
N PHE A 342 24.17 -2.92 -15.98
CA PHE A 342 24.65 -1.57 -15.64
C PHE A 342 23.58 -0.76 -14.89
N HIS A 343 22.50 -1.42 -14.46
CA HIS A 343 21.41 -0.73 -13.80
C HIS A 343 21.83 -0.30 -12.39
N THR A 344 21.77 1.01 -12.16
CA THR A 344 21.89 1.60 -10.83
C THR A 344 20.58 2.28 -10.46
N ASN A 345 20.17 2.16 -9.20
CA ASN A 345 19.00 2.83 -8.67
C ASN A 345 19.38 4.12 -7.93
N LEU A 346 20.10 5.00 -8.62
CA LEU A 346 20.52 6.29 -8.10
C LEU A 346 19.79 7.39 -8.88
N PRO A 347 18.95 8.21 -8.23
CA PRO A 347 18.27 9.30 -8.91
C PRO A 347 19.26 10.43 -9.23
N VAL A 348 18.96 11.17 -10.30
CA VAL A 348 19.73 12.35 -10.69
C VAL A 348 19.20 13.57 -9.96
N THR A 349 20.08 14.44 -9.48
CA THR A 349 19.73 15.74 -8.88
C THR A 349 18.88 16.57 -9.84
N LEU A 350 17.82 17.18 -9.33
CA LEU A 350 16.93 18.01 -10.14
C LEU A 350 17.62 19.32 -10.54
N PRO A 351 17.57 19.72 -11.83
CA PRO A 351 18.06 21.03 -12.24
C PRO A 351 17.31 22.17 -11.53
N GLU A 352 18.00 23.28 -11.23
CA GLU A 352 17.43 24.44 -10.53
C GLU A 352 16.12 24.95 -11.16
N ALA A 353 16.05 25.01 -12.48
CA ALA A 353 14.85 25.41 -13.20
C ALA A 353 13.64 24.49 -12.93
N LEU A 354 13.89 23.19 -12.71
CA LEU A 354 12.85 22.22 -12.36
C LEU A 354 12.45 22.36 -10.89
N VAL A 355 13.41 22.55 -9.97
CA VAL A 355 13.14 22.82 -8.55
C VAL A 355 12.23 24.03 -8.40
N ARG A 356 12.54 25.15 -9.08
CA ARG A 356 11.70 26.35 -9.08
C ARG A 356 10.29 26.04 -9.59
N ARG A 357 10.15 25.29 -10.69
CA ARG A 357 8.83 24.96 -11.25
C ARG A 357 8.00 24.03 -10.36
N LEU A 358 8.63 23.08 -9.67
CA LEU A 358 7.95 22.09 -8.85
C LEU A 358 7.63 22.60 -7.44
N PHE A 359 8.58 23.26 -6.78
CA PHE A 359 8.49 23.57 -5.35
C PHE A 359 8.37 25.07 -5.04
N ALA A 360 8.77 25.97 -5.96
CA ALA A 360 8.81 27.41 -5.71
C ALA A 360 8.50 28.23 -6.98
N PRO A 361 7.29 28.11 -7.57
CA PRO A 361 6.97 28.71 -8.87
C PRO A 361 6.98 30.24 -8.85
N ASP A 362 6.78 30.85 -7.69
CA ASP A 362 6.87 32.30 -7.43
C ASP A 362 8.19 32.69 -6.73
N GLY A 363 9.20 31.82 -6.76
CA GLY A 363 10.47 32.01 -6.07
C GLY A 363 10.41 31.78 -4.56
N THR A 364 9.25 31.35 -4.03
CA THR A 364 9.06 31.10 -2.60
C THR A 364 8.72 29.63 -2.33
N LEU A 365 9.61 28.93 -1.61
CA LEU A 365 9.39 27.58 -1.13
C LEU A 365 8.51 27.60 0.13
N ARG A 366 7.27 27.13 0.01
CA ARG A 366 6.31 27.05 1.13
C ARG A 366 6.19 25.62 1.64
N GLY A 367 6.70 25.37 2.84
CA GLY A 367 6.70 24.06 3.47
C GLY A 367 6.05 24.11 4.85
N SER A 368 5.32 23.05 5.23
CA SER A 368 4.99 22.85 6.65
C SER A 368 6.11 22.12 7.36
N VAL A 369 6.18 22.22 8.68
CA VAL A 369 7.21 21.50 9.45
C VAL A 369 7.17 20.00 9.16
N THR A 370 5.97 19.43 9.09
CA THR A 370 5.75 18.03 8.71
C THR A 370 6.22 17.68 7.29
N LYS A 371 6.26 18.65 6.36
CA LYS A 371 6.84 18.43 5.01
C LYS A 371 8.36 18.33 5.08
N PHE A 372 9.00 19.18 5.88
CA PHE A 372 10.45 19.15 6.08
C PHE A 372 10.89 17.87 6.82
N GLU A 373 10.16 17.46 7.86
CA GLU A 373 10.38 16.16 8.55
C GLU A 373 10.23 14.96 7.58
N GLN A 374 9.27 15.02 6.65
CA GLN A 374 9.09 13.99 5.62
C GLN A 374 10.26 13.96 4.63
N TYR A 375 10.78 15.12 4.23
CA TYR A 375 11.98 15.20 3.41
C TYR A 375 13.16 14.55 4.13
N ARG A 376 13.39 14.95 5.39
CA ARG A 376 14.47 14.39 6.21
C ARG A 376 14.37 12.89 6.38
N SER A 377 13.15 12.35 6.48
CA SER A 377 12.89 10.91 6.55
C SER A 377 13.33 10.17 5.28
N CYS A 378 13.06 10.73 4.10
CA CYS A 378 13.52 10.22 2.80
C CYS A 378 13.28 11.28 1.69
N PRO A 379 14.32 11.84 1.05
CA PRO A 379 14.17 12.85 0.00
C PRO A 379 13.34 12.37 -1.19
N PHE A 380 13.54 11.13 -1.64
CA PHE A 380 12.77 10.55 -2.73
C PHE A 380 11.27 10.39 -2.43
N ALA A 381 10.91 10.08 -1.18
CA ALA A 381 9.51 9.98 -0.77
C ALA A 381 8.84 11.37 -0.79
N TYR A 382 9.55 12.40 -0.35
CA TYR A 382 9.11 13.79 -0.46
C TYR A 382 8.91 14.19 -1.92
N TYR A 383 9.86 13.88 -2.81
CA TYR A 383 9.74 14.15 -4.24
C TYR A 383 8.55 13.43 -4.87
N SER A 384 8.35 12.16 -4.55
CA SER A 384 7.23 11.35 -5.05
C SER A 384 5.88 11.96 -4.64
N ARG A 385 5.77 12.43 -3.40
CA ARG A 385 4.54 13.01 -2.87
C ARG A 385 4.29 14.45 -3.32
N TYR A 386 5.26 15.32 -3.13
CA TYR A 386 5.09 16.77 -3.26
C TYR A 386 5.64 17.34 -4.58
N GLY A 387 6.55 16.62 -5.24
CA GLY A 387 7.04 16.98 -6.57
C GLY A 387 6.15 16.39 -7.68
N LEU A 388 5.95 15.07 -7.65
CA LEU A 388 5.17 14.35 -8.66
C LEU A 388 3.67 14.31 -8.38
N GLY A 389 3.23 14.56 -7.15
CA GLY A 389 1.82 14.46 -6.77
C GLY A 389 1.29 13.03 -6.81
N LEU A 390 2.13 12.04 -6.51
CA LEU A 390 1.70 10.63 -6.51
C LEU A 390 0.83 10.35 -5.28
N GLU A 391 -0.40 9.91 -5.55
CA GLU A 391 -1.38 9.52 -4.55
C GLU A 391 -1.65 8.02 -4.63
N GLU A 392 -1.91 7.39 -3.48
CA GLU A 392 -2.41 6.03 -3.44
C GLU A 392 -3.84 5.99 -3.97
N ARG A 393 -4.21 4.89 -4.65
CA ARG A 393 -5.59 4.68 -5.10
C ARG A 393 -6.53 4.84 -3.89
N PRO A 394 -7.46 5.81 -3.90
CA PRO A 394 -8.38 6.00 -2.80
C PRO A 394 -9.21 4.74 -2.57
N ARG A 395 -9.37 4.35 -1.32
CA ARG A 395 -10.18 3.20 -0.92
C ARG A 395 -11.15 3.62 0.15
N TYR A 396 -12.34 3.04 0.12
CA TYR A 396 -13.36 3.25 1.13
C TYR A 396 -12.97 2.59 2.46
N GLN A 397 -12.18 3.30 3.26
CA GLN A 397 -11.68 2.84 4.55
C GLN A 397 -11.61 3.98 5.55
N PHE A 398 -11.79 3.67 6.83
CA PHE A 398 -11.53 4.60 7.92
C PHE A 398 -10.11 4.34 8.44
N ALA A 399 -9.16 5.17 8.05
CA ALA A 399 -7.76 5.02 8.38
C ALA A 399 -7.35 5.87 9.59
N ALA A 400 -6.13 5.64 10.10
CA ALA A 400 -5.60 6.38 11.24
C ALA A 400 -5.52 7.92 11.03
N PRO A 401 -5.21 8.45 9.83
CA PRO A 401 -5.28 9.89 9.58
C PRO A 401 -6.69 10.47 9.74
N ASP A 402 -7.73 9.76 9.30
CA ASP A 402 -9.14 10.21 9.42
C ASP A 402 -9.55 10.31 10.90
N LEU A 403 -9.11 9.33 11.71
CA LEU A 403 -9.26 9.39 13.17
C LEU A 403 -8.57 10.62 13.77
N GLY A 404 -7.34 10.92 13.33
CA GLY A 404 -6.59 12.09 13.77
C GLY A 404 -7.31 13.40 13.44
N MET A 405 -7.82 13.54 12.22
CA MET A 405 -8.60 14.69 11.77
C MET A 405 -9.86 14.90 12.62
N LEU A 406 -10.63 13.83 12.87
CA LEU A 406 -11.84 13.92 13.71
C LEU A 406 -11.55 14.33 15.13
N VAL A 407 -10.51 13.74 15.71
CA VAL A 407 -10.09 14.04 17.07
C VAL A 407 -9.69 15.50 17.18
N HIS A 408 -8.84 15.97 16.26
CA HIS A 408 -8.41 17.36 16.18
C HIS A 408 -9.58 18.30 16.01
N GLY A 409 -10.41 18.07 14.99
CA GLY A 409 -11.58 18.88 14.70
C GLY A 409 -12.55 18.95 15.88
N ALA A 410 -12.78 17.84 16.59
CA ALA A 410 -13.71 17.83 17.71
C ALA A 410 -13.17 18.63 18.90
N LEU A 411 -11.88 18.48 19.23
CA LEU A 411 -11.24 19.27 20.28
C LEU A 411 -11.19 20.76 19.92
N ARG A 412 -10.97 21.08 18.65
CA ARG A 412 -11.04 22.44 18.11
C ARG A 412 -12.42 23.05 18.31
N ILE A 413 -13.49 22.40 17.86
CA ILE A 413 -14.87 22.91 18.00
C ILE A 413 -15.19 23.22 19.47
N ILE A 414 -14.83 22.30 20.36
CA ILE A 414 -15.07 22.44 21.80
C ILE A 414 -14.25 23.61 22.35
N GLY A 415 -12.95 23.66 22.06
CA GLY A 415 -12.05 24.69 22.55
C GLY A 415 -12.37 26.10 22.02
N GLU A 416 -12.69 26.25 20.74
CA GLU A 416 -13.11 27.52 20.13
C GLU A 416 -14.41 28.05 20.75
N LYS A 417 -15.33 27.15 21.13
CA LYS A 417 -16.53 27.53 21.86
C LYS A 417 -16.19 28.06 23.26
N LEU A 418 -15.29 27.38 23.98
CA LEU A 418 -14.84 27.82 25.31
C LEU A 418 -14.14 29.19 25.26
N LEU A 419 -13.21 29.40 24.31
CA LEU A 419 -12.53 30.68 24.13
C LEU A 419 -13.52 31.82 23.84
N ARG A 420 -14.50 31.60 22.96
CA ARG A 420 -15.55 32.60 22.66
C ARG A 420 -16.40 32.95 23.88
N GLU A 421 -16.66 31.97 24.74
CA GLU A 421 -17.41 32.14 25.99
C GLU A 421 -16.53 32.62 27.16
N GLN A 422 -15.24 32.88 26.94
CA GLN A 422 -14.26 33.21 27.98
C GLN A 422 -14.17 32.17 29.11
N LYS A 423 -14.34 30.90 28.75
CA LYS A 423 -14.26 29.74 29.66
C LYS A 423 -13.00 28.93 29.40
N GLN A 424 -12.60 28.17 30.41
CA GLN A 424 -11.52 27.19 30.37
C GLN A 424 -12.08 25.75 30.33
N TRP A 425 -11.21 24.77 30.12
CA TRP A 425 -11.63 23.36 30.09
C TRP A 425 -12.23 22.89 31.41
N HIS A 426 -11.76 23.42 32.54
CA HIS A 426 -12.29 23.11 33.87
C HIS A 426 -13.71 23.64 34.12
N ASP A 427 -14.21 24.57 33.29
CA ASP A 427 -15.55 25.15 33.43
C ASP A 427 -16.64 24.26 32.82
N ILE A 428 -16.26 23.18 32.12
CA ILE A 428 -17.21 22.20 31.58
C ILE A 428 -17.69 21.27 32.70
N PRO A 429 -19.00 21.22 33.02
CA PRO A 429 -19.51 20.25 33.99
C PRO A 429 -19.31 18.81 33.49
N ASP A 430 -18.87 17.90 34.37
CA ASP A 430 -18.59 16.50 33.99
C ASP A 430 -19.81 15.78 33.37
N SER A 431 -21.03 16.16 33.79
CA SER A 431 -22.29 15.65 33.25
C SER A 431 -22.55 16.06 31.79
N GLU A 432 -22.00 17.19 31.35
CA GLU A 432 -22.20 17.73 30.00
C GLU A 432 -21.15 17.25 28.99
N VAL A 433 -19.97 16.80 29.47
CA VAL A 433 -18.86 16.37 28.61
C VAL A 433 -19.29 15.36 27.52
N PRO A 434 -20.06 14.29 27.81
CA PRO A 434 -20.46 13.33 26.78
C PRO A 434 -21.34 13.95 25.69
N ALA A 435 -22.23 14.88 26.05
CA ALA A 435 -23.14 15.54 25.12
C ALA A 435 -22.38 16.49 24.19
N ILE A 436 -21.44 17.26 24.75
CA ILE A 436 -20.57 18.18 24.00
C ILE A 436 -19.68 17.40 23.01
N CYS A 437 -19.07 16.30 23.46
CA CYS A 437 -18.23 15.46 22.58
C CYS A 437 -19.04 14.84 21.43
N ARG A 438 -20.28 14.40 21.72
CA ARG A 438 -21.19 13.86 20.71
C ARG A 438 -21.56 14.93 19.70
N GLN A 439 -21.97 16.12 20.15
CA GLN A 439 -22.33 17.23 19.27
C GLN A 439 -21.18 17.61 18.32
N ALA A 440 -19.95 17.77 18.84
CA ALA A 440 -18.79 18.09 18.02
C ALA A 440 -18.46 16.96 17.03
N THR A 441 -18.62 15.69 17.43
CA THR A 441 -18.42 14.55 16.53
C THR A 441 -19.50 14.47 15.45
N ASP A 442 -20.75 14.75 15.80
CA ASP A 442 -21.89 14.73 14.87
C ASP A 442 -21.80 15.84 13.82
N GLU A 443 -21.23 16.99 14.18
CA GLU A 443 -20.96 18.09 13.25
C GLU A 443 -19.88 17.73 12.22
N LEU A 444 -18.87 16.96 12.62
CA LEU A 444 -17.75 16.56 11.76
C LEU A 444 -17.98 15.24 11.01
N ALA A 445 -18.81 14.35 11.55
CA ALA A 445 -19.03 13.02 10.96
C ALA A 445 -19.41 13.06 9.46
N PRO A 446 -20.21 14.02 8.97
CA PRO A 446 -20.51 14.14 7.55
C PRO A 446 -19.32 14.57 6.68
N GLN A 447 -18.34 15.28 7.26
CA GLN A 447 -17.17 15.80 6.56
C GLN A 447 -16.12 14.71 6.31
N VAL A 448 -16.21 13.58 7.00
CA VAL A 448 -15.18 12.54 6.96
C VAL A 448 -15.53 11.41 6.02
N GLN A 449 -14.67 11.23 5.00
CA GLN A 449 -14.71 10.12 4.05
C GLN A 449 -16.15 9.83 3.56
N HIS A 450 -16.90 10.89 3.25
CA HIS A 450 -18.22 10.80 2.61
C HIS A 450 -19.25 9.98 3.41
N ASP A 451 -19.50 10.39 4.65
CA ASP A 451 -20.43 9.72 5.57
C ASP A 451 -20.05 8.27 5.93
N ILE A 452 -18.76 7.89 5.82
CA ILE A 452 -18.33 6.52 6.14
C ILE A 452 -18.82 6.07 7.52
N LEU A 453 -18.77 6.99 8.48
CA LEU A 453 -19.18 6.80 9.88
C LEU A 453 -20.67 6.49 10.04
N MET A 454 -21.48 6.75 9.02
CA MET A 454 -22.93 6.55 8.99
C MET A 454 -23.36 5.45 8.01
N SER A 455 -22.41 4.83 7.30
CA SER A 455 -22.72 3.94 6.17
C SER A 455 -23.23 2.55 6.56
N ASN A 456 -22.83 2.05 7.74
CA ASN A 456 -23.27 0.76 8.28
C ASN A 456 -23.11 0.69 9.81
N ALA A 457 -23.61 -0.39 10.41
CA ALA A 457 -23.57 -0.62 11.85
C ALA A 457 -22.13 -0.71 12.42
N TYR A 458 -21.17 -1.20 11.63
CA TYR A 458 -19.76 -1.28 12.05
C TYR A 458 -19.16 0.12 12.24
N PHE A 459 -19.38 1.01 11.27
CA PHE A 459 -18.87 2.39 11.34
C PHE A 459 -19.62 3.25 12.36
N ALA A 460 -20.92 3.01 12.55
CA ALA A 460 -21.67 3.62 13.66
C ALA A 460 -21.03 3.24 15.02
N GLN A 461 -20.57 2.00 15.19
CA GLN A 461 -19.85 1.58 16.40
C GLN A 461 -18.46 2.22 16.52
N ILE A 462 -17.76 2.47 15.41
CA ILE A 462 -16.50 3.23 15.43
C ILE A 462 -16.73 4.66 15.91
N LYS A 463 -17.78 5.32 15.41
CA LYS A 463 -18.19 6.66 15.86
C LYS A 463 -18.47 6.69 17.36
N GLU A 464 -19.20 5.72 17.90
CA GLU A 464 -19.45 5.63 19.35
C GLU A 464 -18.15 5.44 20.16
N ARG A 465 -17.22 4.62 19.68
CA ARG A 465 -15.90 4.47 20.33
C ARG A 465 -15.07 5.75 20.30
N LEU A 466 -15.18 6.53 19.24
CA LEU A 466 -14.53 7.82 19.08
C LEU A 466 -15.09 8.83 20.10
N ILE A 467 -16.42 8.93 20.22
CA ILE A 467 -17.08 9.77 21.22
C ILE A 467 -16.65 9.39 22.64
N GLN A 468 -16.56 8.09 22.95
CA GLN A 468 -16.07 7.63 24.25
C GLN A 468 -14.61 8.02 24.51
N THR A 469 -13.77 7.96 23.49
CA THR A 469 -12.34 8.34 23.57
C THR A 469 -12.20 9.84 23.80
N LEU A 470 -12.94 10.66 23.04
CA LEU A 470 -13.01 12.10 23.23
C LEU A 470 -13.52 12.47 24.62
N THR A 471 -14.62 11.86 25.07
CA THR A 471 -15.20 12.12 26.40
C THR A 471 -14.17 11.93 27.50
N ARG A 472 -13.38 10.85 27.45
CA ARG A 472 -12.33 10.61 28.44
C ARG A 472 -11.18 11.60 28.35
N THR A 473 -10.82 12.01 27.13
CA THR A 473 -9.76 12.99 26.88
C THR A 473 -10.17 14.37 27.41
N VAL A 474 -11.39 14.83 27.09
CA VAL A 474 -11.94 16.10 27.57
C VAL A 474 -12.02 16.11 29.09
N ARG A 475 -12.49 15.03 29.73
CA ARG A 475 -12.46 14.93 31.20
C ARG A 475 -11.05 15.09 31.78
N ARG A 476 -10.05 14.48 31.13
CA ARG A 476 -8.66 14.58 31.54
C ARG A 476 -8.11 16.00 31.36
N LEU A 477 -8.45 16.66 30.25
CA LEU A 477 -8.11 18.07 30.00
C LEU A 477 -8.79 19.01 31.01
N SER A 478 -10.06 18.78 31.34
CA SER A 478 -10.78 19.53 32.39
C SER A 478 -10.12 19.35 33.75
N ALA A 479 -9.74 18.13 34.12
CA ALA A 479 -9.05 17.85 35.37
C ALA A 479 -7.65 18.49 35.43
N PHE A 480 -6.90 18.47 34.32
CA PHE A 480 -5.59 19.14 34.22
C PHE A 480 -5.74 20.66 34.32
N SER A 481 -6.68 21.23 33.57
CA SER A 481 -6.97 22.67 33.59
C SER A 481 -7.41 23.15 34.97
N ALA A 482 -8.07 22.31 35.78
CA ALA A 482 -8.50 22.66 37.13
C ALA A 482 -7.36 22.80 38.14
N VAL A 483 -6.18 22.24 37.83
CA VAL A 483 -4.99 22.27 38.69
C VAL A 483 -3.85 23.06 38.05
N SER A 484 -4.09 23.76 36.94
CA SER A 484 -3.08 24.54 36.23
C SER A 484 -3.43 26.02 36.30
N ASP A 485 -2.46 26.85 36.67
CA ASP A 485 -2.58 28.31 36.63
C ASP A 485 -2.37 28.86 35.21
N PHE A 486 -1.97 28.00 34.27
CA PHE A 486 -1.89 28.35 32.86
C PHE A 486 -3.29 28.36 32.23
N HIS A 487 -3.59 29.42 31.48
CA HIS A 487 -4.88 29.60 30.84
C HIS A 487 -4.75 29.49 29.33
N MET A 488 -5.74 28.84 28.71
CA MET A 488 -5.83 28.75 27.26
C MET A 488 -6.05 30.14 26.67
N GLU A 489 -5.08 30.61 25.88
CA GLU A 489 -5.09 31.92 25.22
C GLU A 489 -5.35 31.80 23.71
N GLY A 490 -4.88 30.71 23.10
CA GLY A 490 -4.97 30.51 21.66
C GLY A 490 -5.28 29.07 21.28
N LEU A 491 -6.11 28.93 20.26
CA LEU A 491 -6.31 27.68 19.53
C LEU A 491 -6.11 27.93 18.05
N GLU A 492 -5.59 26.92 17.35
CA GLU A 492 -5.53 26.83 15.89
C GLU A 492 -4.88 28.04 15.23
N LYS A 493 -3.85 28.60 15.87
CA LYS A 493 -3.16 29.80 15.39
C LYS A 493 -2.35 29.44 14.16
N SER A 494 -2.87 29.81 12.99
CA SER A 494 -2.21 29.58 11.71
C SER A 494 -1.14 30.64 11.44
N PHE A 495 -0.05 30.22 10.80
CA PHE A 495 1.05 31.09 10.41
C PHE A 495 1.56 30.76 9.00
N GLY A 496 2.11 31.77 8.33
CA GLY A 496 2.83 31.64 7.06
C GLY A 496 1.96 31.45 5.81
N ARG A 497 0.67 31.13 5.94
CA ARG A 497 -0.26 31.08 4.80
C ARG A 497 -0.79 32.49 4.47
N PRO A 498 -1.20 32.75 3.22
CA PRO A 498 -1.89 34.00 2.90
C PRO A 498 -3.10 34.22 3.80
N GLY A 499 -3.17 35.36 4.48
CA GLY A 499 -4.25 35.67 5.43
C GLY A 499 -4.09 35.07 6.84
N SER A 500 -2.98 34.38 7.12
CA SER A 500 -2.69 33.93 8.48
C SER A 500 -2.49 35.12 9.43
N PRO A 501 -3.02 35.05 10.67
CA PRO A 501 -2.90 36.14 11.63
C PRO A 501 -1.50 36.27 12.23
N TRP A 502 -0.69 35.22 12.19
CA TRP A 502 0.63 35.17 12.84
C TRP A 502 1.77 35.20 11.83
N GLU A 503 2.84 35.89 12.23
CA GLU A 503 4.13 35.87 11.56
C GLU A 503 4.72 34.47 11.57
N ALA A 504 5.56 34.19 10.58
CA ALA A 504 6.13 32.88 10.34
C ALA A 504 7.65 32.97 10.27
N LEU A 505 8.32 31.83 10.51
CA LEU A 505 9.74 31.70 10.24
C LEU A 505 10.00 31.86 8.74
N ARG A 506 10.85 32.83 8.40
CA ARG A 506 11.23 33.20 7.04
C ARG A 506 12.74 33.36 6.97
N PHE A 507 13.34 32.85 5.90
CA PHE A 507 14.75 33.02 5.60
C PHE A 507 14.98 32.88 4.10
N THR A 508 16.17 33.27 3.62
CA THR A 508 16.53 33.20 2.20
C THR A 508 17.72 32.27 2.02
N LEU A 509 17.57 31.27 1.17
CA LEU A 509 18.61 30.28 0.89
C LEU A 509 19.73 30.89 0.03
N LYS A 510 20.91 30.24 0.03
CA LYS A 510 22.08 30.65 -0.77
C LYS A 510 21.80 30.75 -2.28
N ASN A 511 20.84 29.96 -2.79
CA ASN A 511 20.38 29.97 -4.18
C ASN A 511 19.33 31.06 -4.49
N GLY A 512 19.04 31.95 -3.52
CA GLY A 512 18.10 33.06 -3.67
C GLY A 512 16.63 32.68 -3.54
N LEU A 513 16.30 31.43 -3.17
CA LEU A 513 14.91 31.05 -2.85
C LEU A 513 14.51 31.58 -1.48
N HIS A 514 13.32 32.17 -1.40
CA HIS A 514 12.72 32.54 -0.12
C HIS A 514 12.00 31.33 0.46
N VAL A 515 12.20 31.05 1.75
CA VAL A 515 11.51 29.96 2.45
C VAL A 515 10.51 30.56 3.41
N VAL A 516 9.29 30.02 3.40
CA VAL A 516 8.25 30.37 4.38
C VAL A 516 7.75 29.09 5.02
N VAL A 517 7.99 28.97 6.32
CA VAL A 517 7.47 27.86 7.12
C VAL A 517 6.02 28.13 7.45
N THR A 518 5.14 27.21 7.08
CA THR A 518 3.70 27.32 7.28
C THR A 518 3.22 26.30 8.30
N GLY A 519 2.15 26.61 9.02
CA GLY A 519 1.63 25.67 9.99
C GLY A 519 0.46 26.21 10.77
N GLN A 520 0.09 25.45 11.78
CA GLN A 520 -1.01 25.73 12.66
C GLN A 520 -0.68 25.15 14.03
N ILE A 521 -0.72 26.01 15.04
CA ILE A 521 -0.47 25.63 16.42
C ILE A 521 -1.80 25.25 17.05
N ASP A 522 -1.94 23.99 17.48
CA ASP A 522 -3.21 23.46 17.97
C ASP A 522 -3.71 24.23 19.20
N ARG A 523 -2.88 24.35 20.24
CA ARG A 523 -3.21 25.04 21.49
C ARG A 523 -2.04 25.77 22.13
N ILE A 524 -2.32 26.94 22.68
CA ILE A 524 -1.38 27.83 23.38
C ILE A 524 -1.99 28.22 24.72
N ASP A 525 -1.31 27.84 25.79
CA ASP A 525 -1.64 28.23 27.15
C ASP A 525 -0.56 29.19 27.68
N THR A 526 -0.96 30.17 28.49
CA THR A 526 -0.02 31.15 29.02
C THR A 526 -0.26 31.45 30.49
N LEU A 527 0.80 31.91 31.14
CA LEU A 527 0.80 32.34 32.54
C LEU A 527 1.60 33.64 32.63
N ARG A 528 1.02 34.67 33.24
CA ARG A 528 1.71 35.93 33.50
C ARG A 528 2.23 35.94 34.94
N GLN A 529 3.54 36.07 35.10
CA GLN A 529 4.17 36.19 36.42
C GLN A 529 5.18 37.33 36.41
N GLY A 530 4.85 38.42 37.10
CA GLY A 530 5.63 39.66 37.04
C GLY A 530 5.72 40.18 35.60
N ASP A 531 6.95 40.49 35.19
CA ASP A 531 7.23 41.01 33.85
C ASP A 531 7.33 39.93 32.77
N HIS A 532 7.28 38.64 33.13
CA HIS A 532 7.41 37.53 32.18
C HIS A 532 6.07 36.87 31.85
N LYS A 533 5.97 36.36 30.61
CA LYS A 533 4.83 35.57 30.14
C LYS A 533 5.30 34.18 29.73
N TYR A 534 4.97 33.19 30.53
CA TYR A 534 5.31 31.80 30.27
C TYR A 534 4.35 31.19 29.25
N VAL A 535 4.88 30.48 28.26
CA VAL A 535 4.11 29.92 27.14
C VAL A 535 4.21 28.40 27.12
N VAL A 536 3.07 27.74 26.95
CA VAL A 536 2.97 26.28 26.78
C VAL A 536 2.28 25.98 25.45
N ILE A 537 2.92 25.15 24.64
CA ILE A 537 2.33 24.62 23.40
C ILE A 537 1.84 23.20 23.63
N ILE A 538 0.60 22.92 23.26
CA ILE A 538 0.01 21.59 23.35
C ILE A 538 -0.43 21.16 21.95
N ASP A 539 0.08 20.04 21.48
CA ASP A 539 -0.33 19.40 20.22
C ASP A 539 -1.09 18.10 20.51
N TYR A 540 -2.22 17.88 19.84
CA TYR A 540 -3.04 16.68 20.05
C TYR A 540 -2.58 15.56 19.12
N LYS A 541 -2.29 14.36 19.66
CA LYS A 541 -1.87 13.20 18.85
C LYS A 541 -2.76 11.98 19.12
N SER A 542 -3.21 11.33 18.04
CA SER A 542 -3.81 9.98 18.10
C SER A 542 -2.74 8.88 18.21
N GLY A 543 -1.50 9.17 17.83
CA GLY A 543 -0.32 8.30 17.97
C GLY A 543 0.24 8.25 19.40
N ARG A 544 1.35 7.53 19.60
CA ARG A 544 2.12 7.47 20.87
C ARG A 544 3.56 7.98 20.67
N LYS A 545 3.74 8.94 19.77
CA LYS A 545 5.06 9.52 19.51
C LYS A 545 5.47 10.35 20.74
N GLN A 546 6.60 10.02 21.33
CA GLN A 546 7.20 10.83 22.39
C GLN A 546 8.28 11.70 21.76
N LEU A 547 8.38 12.94 22.26
CA LEU A 547 9.42 13.87 21.85
C LEU A 547 10.78 13.29 22.25
N ASP A 548 11.71 13.20 21.30
CA ASP A 548 13.04 12.64 21.53
C ASP A 548 14.13 13.59 21.02
N ILE A 549 15.07 13.93 21.89
CA ILE A 549 16.20 14.80 21.55
C ILE A 549 17.01 14.27 20.37
N SER A 550 17.16 12.94 20.23
CA SER A 550 17.87 12.37 19.08
C SER A 550 17.12 12.59 17.75
N GLN A 551 15.79 12.68 17.78
CA GLN A 551 14.99 13.00 16.59
C GLN A 551 15.02 14.50 16.27
N ILE A 552 15.08 15.36 17.28
CA ILE A 552 15.29 16.81 17.10
C ILE A 552 16.68 17.06 16.50
N PHE A 553 17.72 16.46 17.06
CA PHE A 553 19.10 16.55 16.59
C PHE A 553 19.20 16.18 15.10
N THR A 554 18.49 15.13 14.69
CA THR A 554 18.52 14.62 13.32
C THR A 554 17.49 15.27 12.38
N GLY A 555 16.69 16.23 12.84
CA GLY A 555 15.71 16.93 12.00
C GLY A 555 14.42 16.15 11.70
N LEU A 556 14.14 15.07 12.43
CA LEU A 556 12.96 14.19 12.25
C LEU A 556 11.76 14.60 13.10
N GLU A 557 11.96 15.46 14.08
CA GLU A 557 10.93 15.99 14.96
C GLU A 557 11.22 17.44 15.31
N LEU A 558 10.67 18.36 14.53
CA LEU A 558 10.91 19.81 14.62
C LEU A 558 9.61 20.57 14.93
N GLN A 559 8.45 19.93 14.77
CA GLN A 559 7.12 20.57 14.83
C GLN A 559 6.91 21.40 16.10
N LEU A 560 7.06 20.80 17.29
CA LEU A 560 6.74 21.48 18.55
C LEU A 560 7.71 22.63 18.89
N LEU A 561 8.99 22.47 18.59
CA LEU A 561 9.98 23.54 18.78
C LEU A 561 9.74 24.71 17.81
N THR A 562 9.40 24.41 16.56
CA THR A 562 9.04 25.44 15.58
C THR A 562 7.78 26.19 16.02
N TYR A 563 6.80 25.50 16.59
CA TYR A 563 5.57 26.13 17.10
C TYR A 563 5.86 27.03 18.29
N MET A 564 6.74 26.60 19.20
CA MET A 564 7.20 27.44 20.29
C MET A 564 7.93 28.68 19.77
N PHE A 565 8.86 28.53 18.84
CA PHE A 565 9.56 29.65 18.20
C PHE A 565 8.58 30.69 17.61
N VAL A 566 7.62 30.21 16.82
CA VAL A 566 6.58 31.07 16.21
C VAL A 566 5.71 31.72 17.28
N ALA A 567 5.37 31.02 18.36
CA ALA A 567 4.60 31.60 19.46
C ALA A 567 5.36 32.73 20.17
N LEU A 568 6.64 32.52 20.49
CA LEU A 568 7.47 33.55 21.12
C LEU A 568 7.61 34.79 20.22
N LEU A 569 7.82 34.60 18.91
CA LEU A 569 7.90 35.68 17.92
C LEU A 569 6.64 36.57 17.92
N ASN A 570 5.46 35.96 18.05
CA ASN A 570 4.18 36.67 17.95
C ASN A 570 3.65 37.20 19.29
N ILE A 571 4.03 36.59 20.43
CA ILE A 571 3.54 36.98 21.76
C ILE A 571 4.32 38.17 22.31
N GLY A 572 5.64 38.27 22.03
CA GLY A 572 6.48 39.42 22.42
C GLY A 572 7.76 39.01 23.14
N GLY A 573 8.66 39.99 23.33
CA GLY A 573 10.01 39.76 23.88
C GLY A 573 10.10 39.44 25.38
N ASP A 574 8.98 39.47 26.08
CA ASP A 574 8.82 39.04 27.48
C ASP A 574 8.29 37.61 27.60
N ALA A 575 8.04 36.94 26.48
CA ALA A 575 7.57 35.57 26.43
C ALA A 575 8.73 34.59 26.68
N ILE A 576 8.53 33.63 27.59
CA ILE A 576 9.50 32.59 27.93
C ILE A 576 8.88 31.22 27.64
N PRO A 577 9.58 30.30 26.96
CA PRO A 577 9.10 28.95 26.75
C PRO A 577 9.03 28.19 28.08
N ALA A 578 7.83 27.74 28.47
CA ALA A 578 7.63 26.96 29.68
C ALA A 578 7.53 25.46 29.38
N ALA A 579 6.78 25.06 28.35
CA ALA A 579 6.72 23.66 27.94
C ALA A 579 6.23 23.49 26.49
N VAL A 580 6.62 22.38 25.86
CA VAL A 580 5.95 21.83 24.67
C VAL A 580 5.46 20.43 24.99
N LEU A 581 4.21 20.13 24.69
CA LEU A 581 3.54 18.92 25.17
C LEU A 581 2.75 18.23 24.06
N TYR A 582 2.87 16.90 23.99
CA TYR A 582 1.90 16.06 23.30
C TYR A 582 0.78 15.63 24.24
N CYS A 583 -0.46 15.87 23.81
CA CYS A 583 -1.67 15.37 24.44
C CYS A 583 -2.22 14.18 23.64
N TYR A 584 -2.19 12.99 24.24
CA TYR A 584 -2.60 11.76 23.57
C TYR A 584 -4.10 11.53 23.66
N VAL A 585 -4.76 11.46 22.50
CA VAL A 585 -6.19 11.20 22.39
C VAL A 585 -6.42 9.75 22.02
N ARG A 586 -6.38 8.88 23.04
CA ARG A 586 -6.43 7.43 22.87
C ARG A 586 -7.25 6.75 23.96
N ASN A 587 -7.74 5.56 23.65
CA ASN A 587 -8.40 4.68 24.59
C ASN A 587 -7.68 3.34 24.64
N ASP A 588 -6.50 3.33 25.26
CA ASP A 588 -5.63 2.17 25.26
C ASP A 588 -6.18 1.03 26.13
N ARG A 589 -6.09 -0.19 25.59
CA ARG A 589 -6.40 -1.40 26.33
C ARG A 589 -5.13 -1.88 27.04
N VAL A 590 -5.26 -2.21 28.32
CA VAL A 590 -4.18 -2.82 29.11
C VAL A 590 -4.61 -4.24 29.44
N SER A 591 -3.86 -5.21 28.92
CA SER A 591 -4.01 -6.61 29.32
C SER A 591 -3.13 -6.85 30.54
N LEU A 592 -3.74 -7.33 31.61
CA LEU A 592 -3.04 -7.72 32.83
C LEU A 592 -3.32 -9.20 33.08
N GLU A 593 -2.34 -9.92 33.61
CA GLU A 593 -2.47 -11.33 33.96
C GLU A 593 -3.33 -11.57 35.22
N TYR A 594 -3.67 -10.49 35.93
CA TYR A 594 -4.44 -10.52 37.17
C TYR A 594 -5.58 -9.50 37.15
N ARG A 595 -6.59 -9.74 37.99
CA ARG A 595 -7.67 -8.79 38.22
C ARG A 595 -7.18 -7.65 39.12
N VAL A 596 -7.35 -6.43 38.65
CA VAL A 596 -7.05 -5.19 39.39
C VAL A 596 -8.32 -4.58 39.96
N SER A 597 -8.17 -3.87 41.08
CA SER A 597 -9.22 -3.04 41.67
C SER A 597 -9.62 -1.89 40.73
N ASP A 598 -10.80 -1.30 40.92
CA ASP A 598 -11.21 -0.16 40.09
C ASP A 598 -10.32 1.09 40.30
N GLU A 599 -9.75 1.25 41.49
CA GLU A 599 -8.76 2.29 41.79
C GLU A 599 -7.46 2.07 41.01
N ASP A 600 -6.95 0.85 40.97
CA ASP A 600 -5.73 0.52 40.21
C ASP A 600 -5.96 0.66 38.70
N LYS A 601 -7.16 0.31 38.20
CA LYS A 601 -7.55 0.58 36.81
C LYS A 601 -7.49 2.06 36.49
N LYS A 602 -8.02 2.91 37.38
CA LYS A 602 -8.00 4.36 37.23
C LYS A 602 -6.56 4.89 37.19
N LYS A 603 -5.71 4.48 38.14
CA LYS A 603 -4.28 4.85 38.19
C LYS A 603 -3.53 4.42 36.93
N LEU A 604 -3.73 3.18 36.46
CA LEU A 604 -3.10 2.68 35.25
C LEU A 604 -3.52 3.49 34.02
N TYR A 605 -4.81 3.83 33.92
CA TYR A 605 -5.32 4.68 32.85
C TYR A 605 -4.69 6.09 32.91
N GLU A 606 -4.71 6.74 34.07
CA GLU A 606 -4.14 8.07 34.28
C GLU A 606 -2.65 8.13 33.98
N SER A 607 -1.89 7.10 34.38
CA SER A 607 -0.46 6.99 34.10
C SER A 607 -0.13 6.97 32.60
N LYS A 608 -1.01 6.40 31.77
CA LYS A 608 -0.85 6.36 30.30
C LYS A 608 -1.37 7.60 29.60
N GLY A 609 -2.24 8.36 30.26
CA GLY A 609 -2.81 9.62 29.77
C GLY A 609 -2.01 10.86 30.21
N LYS A 610 -0.74 10.70 30.59
CA LYS A 610 0.15 11.82 30.92
C LYS A 610 0.60 12.54 29.63
N LEU A 611 0.61 13.87 29.69
CA LEU A 611 1.20 14.69 28.64
C LEU A 611 2.73 14.58 28.73
N THR A 612 3.39 14.56 27.58
CA THR A 612 4.84 14.38 27.51
C THR A 612 5.47 15.40 26.59
N GLY A 613 6.62 15.92 26.95
CA GLY A 613 7.47 16.72 26.08
C GLY A 613 8.60 17.34 26.86
N PHE A 614 8.99 18.57 26.49
CA PHE A 614 10.09 19.30 27.13
C PHE A 614 9.55 20.44 28.00
N TYR A 615 10.31 20.77 29.03
CA TYR A 615 9.91 21.66 30.12
C TYR A 615 11.04 22.64 30.46
N LEU A 616 10.66 23.81 30.95
CA LEU A 616 11.58 24.77 31.57
C LEU A 616 12.10 24.20 32.90
N ASP A 617 13.40 24.29 33.13
CA ASP A 617 14.04 23.91 34.38
C ASP A 617 13.83 24.98 35.48
N ASP A 618 12.56 25.23 35.79
CA ASP A 618 12.12 26.11 36.87
C ASP A 618 11.01 25.40 37.69
N GLY A 619 11.37 25.00 38.90
CA GLY A 619 10.45 24.29 39.80
C GLY A 619 9.21 25.10 40.20
N GLN A 620 9.30 26.43 40.28
CA GLN A 620 8.17 27.30 40.64
C GLN A 620 7.19 27.40 39.49
N VAL A 621 7.68 27.62 38.26
CA VAL A 621 6.83 27.70 37.06
C VAL A 621 6.19 26.34 36.77
N MET A 622 6.92 25.24 36.91
CA MET A 622 6.37 23.90 36.73
C MET A 622 5.35 23.50 37.80
N GLN A 623 5.47 24.06 39.02
CA GLN A 623 4.46 23.89 40.06
C GLN A 623 3.18 24.69 39.76
N GLN A 624 3.25 25.79 38.99
CA GLN A 624 2.05 26.49 38.50
C GLN A 624 1.42 25.77 37.29
N LEU A 625 2.22 25.02 36.52
CA LEU A 625 1.69 24.17 35.46
C LEU A 625 0.88 22.99 36.02
N ASP A 626 1.26 22.46 37.18
CA ASP A 626 0.47 21.49 37.97
C ASP A 626 0.60 21.75 39.48
N THR A 627 -0.37 22.50 40.01
CA THR A 627 -0.44 22.89 41.44
C THR A 627 -0.70 21.71 42.37
N SER A 628 -1.18 20.58 41.82
CA SER A 628 -1.43 19.35 42.58
C SER A 628 -0.19 18.47 42.76
N MET A 629 0.92 18.82 42.10
CA MET A 629 2.14 18.02 42.07
C MET A 629 2.77 17.87 43.48
N GLN A 630 2.70 16.66 44.03
CA GLN A 630 3.38 16.27 45.27
C GLN A 630 4.46 15.22 45.00
N GLY A 631 5.65 15.66 44.63
CA GLY A 631 6.75 14.80 44.24
C GLY A 631 6.66 14.37 42.77
N PHE A 632 5.60 13.68 42.34
CA PHE A 632 5.35 13.36 40.93
C PHE A 632 4.05 14.01 40.46
N SER A 633 4.03 14.46 39.21
CA SER A 633 2.79 14.95 38.59
C SER A 633 1.90 13.79 38.16
N ASP A 634 0.60 13.92 38.38
CA ASP A 634 -0.37 12.97 37.86
C ASP A 634 -0.64 13.20 36.37
N PHE A 635 -0.41 14.42 35.85
CA PHE A 635 -0.74 14.81 34.47
C PHE A 635 0.48 14.89 33.55
N LEU A 636 1.67 15.15 34.09
CA LEU A 636 2.91 15.38 33.36
C LEU A 636 3.95 14.32 33.73
N ASN A 637 4.93 14.09 32.86
CA ASN A 637 6.11 13.28 33.18
C ASN A 637 7.19 14.10 33.92
N LEU A 638 6.77 14.78 34.99
CA LEU A 638 7.64 15.61 35.83
C LEU A 638 7.72 15.09 37.26
N ARG A 639 8.88 15.33 37.87
CA ARG A 639 9.14 15.03 39.28
C ARG A 639 9.82 16.21 39.96
N LEU A 640 9.15 16.74 40.99
CA LEU A 640 9.66 17.78 41.88
C LEU A 640 10.32 17.14 43.12
N LYS A 641 11.57 17.50 43.39
CA LYS A 641 12.30 17.03 44.57
C LYS A 641 11.94 17.87 45.80
N LYS A 642 12.30 17.36 46.99
CA LYS A 642 12.03 18.04 48.27
C LYS A 642 12.76 19.38 48.41
N ASP A 643 13.84 19.59 47.67
CA ASP A 643 14.63 20.82 47.64
C ASP A 643 14.06 21.88 46.66
N GLY A 644 12.93 21.57 45.98
CA GLY A 644 12.31 22.44 44.99
C GLY A 644 12.90 22.33 43.58
N THR A 645 13.94 21.51 43.38
CA THR A 645 14.52 21.28 42.04
C THR A 645 13.79 20.17 41.30
N LEU A 646 13.87 20.19 39.97
CA LEU A 646 13.29 19.15 39.12
C LEU A 646 14.28 18.00 38.91
N SER A 647 13.76 16.83 38.55
CA SER A 647 14.56 15.64 38.25
C SER A 647 14.63 15.44 36.74
N ASP A 648 15.82 15.64 36.14
CA ASP A 648 16.03 15.39 34.72
C ASP A 648 16.63 14.02 34.43
N ALA A 649 15.87 12.96 34.68
CA ALA A 649 16.31 11.60 34.38
C ALA A 649 16.13 11.22 32.89
N SER A 650 15.47 12.07 32.11
CA SER A 650 14.98 11.75 30.76
C SER A 650 15.42 12.76 29.68
N HIS A 651 16.30 13.71 29.98
CA HIS A 651 16.73 14.81 29.08
C HIS A 651 15.54 15.63 28.54
N THR A 652 14.65 16.04 29.44
CA THR A 652 13.43 16.79 29.11
C THR A 652 13.39 18.19 29.72
N LEU A 653 14.37 18.56 30.54
CA LEU A 653 14.42 19.83 31.26
C LEU A 653 15.54 20.72 30.72
N TYR A 654 15.19 21.96 30.38
CA TYR A 654 16.11 22.93 29.81
C TYR A 654 15.90 24.29 30.46
N ASN A 655 16.98 24.98 30.82
CA ASN A 655 16.90 26.38 31.25
C ASN A 655 16.63 27.30 30.04
N GLU A 656 16.47 28.60 30.26
CA GLU A 656 16.16 29.55 29.18
C GLU A 656 17.21 29.55 28.05
N ALA A 657 18.50 29.46 28.37
CA ALA A 657 19.56 29.38 27.38
C ALA A 657 19.47 28.08 26.55
N GLY A 658 19.26 26.94 27.21
CA GLY A 658 19.05 25.65 26.56
C GLY A 658 17.82 25.65 25.65
N TRP A 659 16.73 26.32 26.05
CA TRP A 659 15.58 26.54 25.18
C TRP A 659 15.94 27.37 23.95
N SER A 660 16.68 28.46 24.10
CA SER A 660 17.15 29.25 22.94
C SER A 660 17.92 28.36 21.96
N HIS A 661 18.90 27.60 22.44
CA HIS A 661 19.67 26.69 21.58
C HIS A 661 18.82 25.61 20.90
N LEU A 662 17.82 25.04 21.60
CA LEU A 662 16.89 24.08 21.00
C LEU A 662 16.07 24.69 19.87
N LEU A 663 15.57 25.92 20.06
CA LEU A 663 14.77 26.63 19.07
C LEU A 663 15.62 27.03 17.87
N ASP A 664 16.84 27.55 18.10
CA ASP A 664 17.79 27.92 17.06
C ASP A 664 18.24 26.70 16.25
N TRP A 665 18.53 25.58 16.92
CA TRP A 665 18.83 24.31 16.26
C TRP A 665 17.69 23.86 15.36
N ALA A 666 16.44 23.89 15.85
CA ALA A 666 15.29 23.50 15.05
C ALA A 666 15.12 24.39 13.82
N ALA A 667 15.34 25.70 13.94
CA ALA A 667 15.31 26.63 12.82
C ALA A 667 16.42 26.33 11.79
N ARG A 668 17.66 26.08 12.25
CA ARG A 668 18.80 25.70 11.39
C ARG A 668 18.56 24.38 10.65
N GLN A 669 18.03 23.36 11.32
CA GLN A 669 17.67 22.10 10.67
C GLN A 669 16.63 22.29 9.55
N ILE A 670 15.64 23.16 9.76
CA ILE A 670 14.67 23.50 8.71
C ILE A 670 15.35 24.22 7.55
N GLU A 671 16.29 25.12 7.83
CA GLU A 671 17.08 25.82 6.81
C GLU A 671 17.93 24.86 5.97
N ASP A 672 18.66 23.94 6.60
CA ASP A 672 19.46 22.92 5.92
C ASP A 672 18.60 22.00 5.05
N ILE A 673 17.49 21.50 5.59
CA ILE A 673 16.54 20.68 4.85
C ILE A 673 15.97 21.45 3.64
N ALA A 674 15.58 22.70 3.83
CA ALA A 674 15.09 23.55 2.75
C ALA A 674 16.19 23.82 1.70
N GLY A 675 17.45 23.95 2.12
CA GLY A 675 18.63 24.04 1.28
C GLY A 675 18.75 22.83 0.35
N HIS A 676 18.73 21.61 0.90
CA HIS A 676 18.80 20.37 0.12
C HIS A 676 17.63 20.22 -0.88
N ILE A 677 16.41 20.62 -0.50
CA ILE A 677 15.28 20.68 -1.43
C ILE A 677 15.55 21.69 -2.55
N GLY A 678 16.09 22.87 -2.20
CA GLY A 678 16.48 23.93 -3.12
C GLY A 678 17.59 23.52 -4.09
N ASP A 679 18.49 22.65 -3.67
CA ASP A 679 19.57 22.08 -4.48
C ASP A 679 19.09 20.92 -5.38
N GLY A 680 17.82 20.54 -5.25
CA GLY A 680 17.21 19.49 -6.07
C GLY A 680 17.60 18.07 -5.65
N ASP A 681 18.01 17.86 -4.40
CA ASP A 681 18.32 16.52 -3.90
C ASP A 681 17.03 15.69 -3.73
N ILE A 682 16.98 14.59 -4.48
CA ILE A 682 15.91 13.59 -4.48
C ILE A 682 16.46 12.19 -4.21
N SER A 683 17.60 12.09 -3.53
CA SER A 683 18.28 10.84 -3.20
C SER A 683 17.36 9.81 -2.52
N ILE A 684 17.58 8.52 -2.83
CA ILE A 684 16.91 7.41 -2.16
C ILE A 684 17.73 7.05 -0.91
N HIS A 685 17.65 7.91 0.10
CA HIS A 685 18.44 7.78 1.33
C HIS A 685 17.53 7.77 2.57
N PRO A 686 16.77 6.67 2.80
CA PRO A 686 15.86 6.59 3.92
C PRO A 686 16.63 6.55 5.25
N VAL A 687 16.10 7.23 6.27
CA VAL A 687 16.67 7.20 7.61
C VAL A 687 16.46 5.84 8.28
N LEU A 688 17.48 5.35 8.98
CA LEU A 688 17.42 4.19 9.86
C LEU A 688 17.69 4.60 11.30
N LEU A 689 16.63 4.62 12.11
CA LEU A 689 16.68 4.84 13.56
C LEU A 689 16.65 3.50 14.28
N GLY A 690 17.80 3.07 14.81
CA GLY A 690 17.95 1.73 15.39
C GLY A 690 17.69 0.64 14.35
N GLN A 691 16.53 -0.02 14.43
CA GLN A 691 16.08 -1.05 13.46
C GLN A 691 14.88 -0.59 12.62
N LYS A 692 14.41 0.65 12.78
CA LYS A 692 13.20 1.15 12.12
C LYS A 692 13.57 2.10 11.00
N ALA A 693 12.96 1.89 9.84
CA ALA A 693 13.05 2.76 8.68
C ALA A 693 11.64 3.21 8.25
N PRO A 694 11.48 4.41 7.66
CA PRO A 694 10.19 4.88 7.16
C PRO A 694 9.67 4.00 6.00
N CYS A 695 10.56 3.21 5.38
CA CYS A 695 10.24 2.30 4.28
C CYS A 695 9.12 1.30 4.60
N SER A 696 8.92 0.92 5.88
CA SER A 696 7.91 -0.06 6.28
C SER A 696 6.47 0.39 5.98
N TYR A 697 6.22 1.70 5.99
CA TYR A 697 4.90 2.29 5.75
C TYR A 697 4.89 3.25 4.56
N CYS A 698 5.96 3.26 3.76
CA CYS A 698 6.10 4.16 2.63
C CYS A 698 5.37 3.60 1.40
N PRO A 699 4.36 4.31 0.86
CA PRO A 699 3.63 3.85 -0.33
C PRO A 699 4.48 3.92 -1.61
N TYR A 700 5.59 4.68 -1.57
CA TYR A 700 6.47 4.90 -2.71
C TYR A 700 7.55 3.83 -2.87
N ARG A 701 7.55 2.76 -2.05
CA ARG A 701 8.52 1.66 -2.17
C ARG A 701 8.55 1.01 -3.57
N PRO A 702 7.42 0.74 -4.24
CA PRO A 702 7.42 0.21 -5.61
C PRO A 702 8.00 1.19 -6.65
N VAL A 703 7.93 2.50 -6.36
CA VAL A 703 8.45 3.56 -7.23
C VAL A 703 9.97 3.71 -7.04
N CYS A 704 10.42 3.81 -5.78
CA CYS A 704 11.83 4.00 -5.48
C CYS A 704 12.65 2.73 -5.68
N ARG A 705 12.06 1.52 -5.60
CA ARG A 705 12.77 0.23 -5.75
C ARG A 705 14.02 0.11 -4.87
N PHE A 706 14.00 0.74 -3.69
CA PHE A 706 15.12 0.70 -2.76
C PHE A 706 15.46 -0.74 -2.39
N ASP A 707 16.71 -1.12 -2.63
CA ASP A 707 17.25 -2.45 -2.38
C ASP A 707 18.69 -2.33 -1.90
N VAL A 708 18.96 -2.79 -0.68
CA VAL A 708 20.28 -2.73 -0.02
C VAL A 708 21.31 -3.63 -0.72
N ALA A 709 20.86 -4.63 -1.49
CA ALA A 709 21.76 -5.46 -2.30
C ALA A 709 22.31 -4.71 -3.52
N MET A 710 21.68 -3.58 -3.91
CA MET A 710 22.11 -2.77 -5.04
C MET A 710 23.13 -1.71 -4.61
N ALA A 711 24.22 -1.59 -5.36
CA ALA A 711 25.26 -0.60 -5.08
C ALA A 711 24.69 0.82 -5.10
N GLY A 712 25.04 1.62 -4.09
CA GLY A 712 24.58 3.00 -3.92
C GLY A 712 23.31 3.18 -3.08
N ASN A 713 22.54 2.10 -2.85
CA ASN A 713 21.39 2.16 -1.95
C ASN A 713 21.82 1.88 -0.51
N THR A 714 21.86 2.93 0.31
CA THR A 714 22.20 2.81 1.73
C THR A 714 21.15 3.49 2.60
N TYR A 715 21.10 3.10 3.87
CA TYR A 715 20.36 3.85 4.87
C TYR A 715 21.20 5.01 5.40
N ASP A 716 20.53 6.09 5.80
CA ASP A 716 21.13 7.12 6.64
C ASP A 716 21.03 6.69 8.10
N ALA A 717 22.14 6.24 8.69
CA ALA A 717 22.16 5.69 10.03
C ALA A 717 22.13 6.83 11.08
N ALA A 718 20.92 7.17 11.53
CA ALA A 718 20.67 8.19 12.53
C ALA A 718 20.66 7.62 13.95
N GLY A 719 21.06 8.43 14.94
CA GLY A 719 20.88 8.11 16.36
C GLY A 719 21.90 7.14 16.98
N ARG A 720 23.12 7.05 16.43
CA ARG A 720 24.23 6.26 17.03
C ARG A 720 25.03 7.00 18.09
N GLU A 721 24.88 8.31 18.18
CA GLU A 721 25.62 9.14 19.15
C GLU A 721 24.95 9.11 20.52
N ASP A 722 25.72 9.38 21.56
CA ASP A 722 25.19 9.50 22.92
C ASP A 722 24.35 10.79 23.05
N LYS A 723 23.27 10.75 23.84
CA LYS A 723 22.34 11.89 23.99
C LYS A 723 23.02 13.11 24.61
N ASP A 724 23.94 12.91 25.55
CA ASP A 724 24.66 14.02 26.18
C ASP A 724 25.58 14.71 25.17
N ASP A 725 26.22 13.94 24.29
CA ASP A 725 27.08 14.49 23.23
C ASP A 725 26.25 15.23 22.16
N MET A 726 25.05 14.74 21.82
CA MET A 726 24.14 15.47 20.93
C MET A 726 23.74 16.83 21.52
N ILE A 727 23.34 16.85 22.80
CA ILE A 727 22.96 18.08 23.50
C ILE A 727 24.13 19.06 23.54
N ARG A 728 25.34 18.58 23.86
CA ARG A 728 26.55 19.41 23.83
C ARG A 728 26.80 20.02 22.46
N LYS A 729 26.76 19.23 21.38
CA LYS A 729 26.93 19.76 20.01
C LYS A 729 25.89 20.81 19.66
N MET A 730 24.62 20.58 20.01
CA MET A 730 23.56 21.55 19.76
C MET A 730 23.80 22.88 20.49
N PHE A 731 24.44 22.84 21.66
CA PHE A 731 24.70 24.04 22.47
C PHE A 731 26.02 24.71 22.09
N ASP A 732 27.08 23.92 21.82
CA ASP A 732 28.41 24.41 21.42
C ASP A 732 28.37 25.07 20.02
N GLU A 733 27.67 24.47 19.05
CA GLU A 733 27.48 25.08 17.72
C GLU A 733 26.52 26.29 17.77
N GLY A 734 25.80 26.48 18.87
CA GLY A 734 24.98 27.66 19.14
C GLY A 734 25.79 28.91 19.48
N ASP A 735 27.01 28.74 20.01
CA ASP A 735 27.90 29.83 20.44
C ASP A 735 28.73 30.45 19.29
N ASP A 736 28.79 29.79 18.13
CA ASP A 736 29.40 30.38 16.93
C ASP A 736 28.41 31.38 16.28
N GLU A 737 28.70 32.68 16.44
CA GLU A 737 27.96 33.84 15.95
C GLU A 737 27.38 33.69 14.52
N HIS A 738 26.11 33.34 14.42
CA HIS A 738 25.22 33.79 13.35
C HIS A 738 23.93 34.29 13.98
N VAL A 739 23.98 35.54 14.43
CA VAL A 739 22.79 36.34 14.71
C VAL A 739 21.96 36.38 13.42
N LEU A 740 20.86 35.63 13.40
CA LEU A 740 19.75 35.92 12.50
C LEU A 740 19.33 37.36 12.81
N ASP A 741 19.59 38.27 11.87
CA ASP A 741 19.30 39.70 12.02
C ASP A 741 17.85 39.91 12.51
N LYS A 742 17.73 40.72 13.56
CA LYS A 742 16.48 41.11 14.23
C LYS A 742 15.47 41.78 13.31
#